data_AF-A0A511NK24-F1
#
_entry.id   AF-A0A511NK24-F1
#
_cell.length_a   1.000
_cell.length_b   1.000
_cell.length_c   1.000
_cell.angle_alpha   90.00
_cell.angle_beta   90.00
_cell.angle_gamma   90.00
#
_symmetry.space_group_name_H-M   'P 1'
#
loop_
_entity.id
_entity.type
_entity.pdbx_description
1 polymer ?
#
loop_
_entity_poly.entity_id
_entity_poly.type
_entity_poly.pdbx_seq_one_letter_code
_entity_poly.pdbx_strand_id
1 'polypeptide(L)'
;MSINIYAQDCGKIRVGYWSTYTIESKGAFTTQLNNLSNYGPHGSYNRINGFKFTDITTLINTLTVDQLLAQFDIINTGYSNMTLSNAQKIKQYVDRGGVALIFLDAGSAVGSNLHQVFGGSGTIGSVNEQPSYATSTSNSLNNRMNGVWGDARNISLKGFASSGLIAINQLPNASIQLANEGSNARVWITGNEGRAIFTWDEGIFNPGDSNVSGTDINTAQEKFIHNIMAYALDKINVAPLFIPPVAPTVSVLSATTHSNGIATITNYNNAYKYTFSPVGPIVDNVGVIQNMTPDIVYKVVANNGCDSPSTAVSINSKIVIQCTNPAATGTPDGYTKIGITTQTKQQLWPGNIPNGFLALESKDKGMVISRVLNSAKITDPKEGMLIYDITDKCVKLHNGTVWNCIKNTCDPLVEAPRKIRIGSFAGYTIGKSNFSAYNSQLTNLSNYGPTGTFKGITGFEFSDLSSVVLTSNTGDQLKNSYDIINTGYSSMTSVQAQHVADFVKEGGVAIINLDNTAYNFNPILTAFGIIGSNGNGAVSAISSSVNELSNVFGNTKNISLSGAATQGRVLANQLPSASTVYANETVTGGGVAVWTIGGDFKGKVIFVWDEGLFRASTIAETIIDTPQERFVHNLMAYALIQLGFQP
;
A
#
# COMPACT_ATOMS: atom_id res chain seq x y z
N MET A 1 -19.21 8.57 37.71
CA MET A 1 -18.17 7.89 36.92
C MET A 1 -18.55 8.04 35.46
N SER A 2 -18.03 9.07 34.80
CA SER A 2 -18.38 9.42 33.42
C SER A 2 -17.77 8.36 32.51
N ILE A 3 -18.57 7.38 32.10
CA ILE A 3 -18.18 6.45 31.03
C ILE A 3 -17.89 7.34 29.82
N ASN A 4 -16.66 7.33 29.34
CA ASN A 4 -16.27 8.08 28.16
C ASN A 4 -16.84 7.32 26.94
N ILE A 5 -18.14 7.51 26.69
CA ILE A 5 -18.94 6.83 25.64
C ILE A 5 -18.45 7.20 24.21
N TYR A 6 -17.54 8.17 24.12
CA TYR A 6 -17.12 8.86 22.90
C TYR A 6 -16.05 8.14 22.06
N ALA A 7 -15.52 7.00 22.52
CA ALA A 7 -14.52 6.20 21.80
C ALA A 7 -15.12 5.02 21.01
N GLN A 8 -16.45 4.87 20.94
CA GLN A 8 -17.08 3.79 20.19
C GLN A 8 -17.32 4.17 18.73
N ASP A 9 -17.28 3.18 17.82
CA ASP A 9 -17.61 3.34 16.40
C ASP A 9 -16.84 4.44 15.65
N CYS A 10 -15.61 4.68 16.09
CA CYS A 10 -14.71 5.66 15.49
C CYS A 10 -15.31 7.09 15.41
N GLY A 11 -15.99 7.56 16.46
CA GLY A 11 -16.55 8.91 16.50
C GLY A 11 -17.70 9.16 15.52
N LYS A 12 -18.32 8.09 14.99
CA LYS A 12 -19.58 8.16 14.27
C LYS A 12 -20.75 8.32 15.23
N ILE A 13 -21.77 9.05 14.79
CA ILE A 13 -23.04 9.18 15.50
C ILE A 13 -23.82 7.88 15.37
N ARG A 14 -24.16 7.27 16.50
CA ARG A 14 -24.87 5.99 16.59
C ARG A 14 -26.37 6.27 16.61
N VAL A 15 -27.04 5.97 15.51
CA VAL A 15 -28.47 6.19 15.31
C VAL A 15 -29.21 4.86 15.42
N GLY A 16 -29.96 4.68 16.51
CA GLY A 16 -30.92 3.58 16.64
C GLY A 16 -32.20 3.94 15.88
N TYR A 17 -32.58 3.18 14.87
CA TYR A 17 -33.84 3.41 14.16
C TYR A 17 -34.89 2.35 14.54
N TRP A 18 -36.12 2.79 14.76
CA TRP A 18 -37.21 1.95 15.20
C TRP A 18 -38.33 1.95 14.15
N SER A 19 -38.74 0.77 13.70
CA SER A 19 -39.69 0.55 12.60
C SER A 19 -39.15 0.92 11.21
N THR A 20 -40.03 0.93 10.21
CA THR A 20 -39.73 1.27 8.81
C THR A 20 -39.92 2.76 8.54
N TYR A 21 -39.46 3.24 7.38
CA TYR A 21 -39.61 4.64 6.94
C TYR A 21 -38.88 5.67 7.84
N THR A 22 -37.78 5.26 8.45
CA THR A 22 -36.87 6.11 9.24
C THR A 22 -35.88 6.86 8.33
N ILE A 23 -35.09 7.81 8.86
CA ILE A 23 -34.08 8.55 8.10
C ILE A 23 -33.05 7.66 7.41
N GLU A 24 -32.81 6.44 7.92
CA GLU A 24 -31.92 5.46 7.30
C GLU A 24 -32.43 5.01 5.93
N SER A 25 -33.75 4.90 5.79
CA SER A 25 -34.41 4.41 4.56
C SER A 25 -34.69 5.51 3.52
N LYS A 26 -34.34 6.78 3.79
CA LYS A 26 -34.65 7.92 2.92
C LYS A 26 -33.52 8.18 1.93
N GLY A 27 -33.50 7.41 0.84
CA GLY A 27 -32.49 7.37 -0.23
C GLY A 27 -31.56 8.59 -0.36
N ALA A 28 -32.07 9.72 -0.84
CA ALA A 28 -31.28 10.95 -1.04
C ALA A 28 -30.74 11.53 0.28
N PHE A 29 -31.59 11.64 1.31
CA PHE A 29 -31.17 12.14 2.62
C PHE A 29 -30.11 11.26 3.29
N THR A 30 -30.27 9.93 3.26
CA THR A 30 -29.26 8.98 3.76
C THR A 30 -27.95 9.12 3.00
N THR A 31 -28.02 9.36 1.69
CA THR A 31 -26.84 9.58 0.85
C THR A 31 -26.14 10.90 1.23
N GLN A 32 -26.90 11.97 1.48
CA GLN A 32 -26.38 13.24 1.97
C GLN A 32 -25.74 13.13 3.36
N LEU A 33 -26.31 12.34 4.28
CA LEU A 33 -25.74 12.06 5.60
C LEU A 33 -24.40 11.30 5.51
N ASN A 34 -24.27 10.38 4.55
CA ASN A 34 -23.05 9.58 4.35
C ASN A 34 -22.02 10.24 3.42
N ASN A 35 -22.34 11.39 2.82
CA ASN A 35 -21.39 12.15 2.01
C ASN A 35 -20.38 12.86 2.93
N LEU A 36 -19.10 12.49 2.82
CA LEU A 36 -18.01 13.04 3.63
C LEU A 36 -17.75 14.54 3.40
N SER A 37 -18.20 15.09 2.27
CA SER A 37 -18.16 16.54 2.00
C SER A 37 -19.21 17.29 2.82
N ASN A 38 -20.29 16.61 3.21
CA ASN A 38 -21.32 17.16 4.08
C ASN A 38 -20.98 16.90 5.55
N TYR A 39 -20.77 15.63 5.93
CA TYR A 39 -20.53 15.20 7.31
C TYR A 39 -19.24 14.39 7.40
N GLY A 40 -18.25 14.92 8.10
CA GLY A 40 -16.95 14.26 8.26
C GLY A 40 -15.86 15.25 8.69
N PRO A 41 -14.65 14.78 9.04
CA PRO A 41 -13.56 15.65 9.54
C PRO A 41 -13.21 16.85 8.64
N HIS A 42 -13.48 16.73 7.35
CA HIS A 42 -13.24 17.76 6.34
C HIS A 42 -14.51 18.26 5.63
N GLY A 43 -15.69 17.83 6.10
CA GLY A 43 -16.97 18.23 5.53
C GLY A 43 -17.46 19.58 6.04
N SER A 44 -18.59 20.03 5.52
CA SER A 44 -19.25 21.28 5.96
C SER A 44 -19.64 21.20 7.44
N TYR A 45 -20.14 20.05 7.89
CA TYR A 45 -20.32 19.70 9.29
C TYR A 45 -19.17 18.79 9.77
N ASN A 46 -18.16 19.42 10.36
CA ASN A 46 -16.88 18.79 10.71
C ASN A 46 -16.71 18.43 12.19
N ARG A 47 -17.80 18.11 12.89
CA ARG A 47 -17.74 17.74 14.32
C ARG A 47 -17.92 16.24 14.57
N ILE A 48 -18.12 15.45 13.52
CA ILE A 48 -18.38 14.01 13.57
C ILE A 48 -17.66 13.30 12.44
N ASN A 49 -17.50 11.97 12.55
CA ASN A 49 -16.90 11.14 11.49
C ASN A 49 -17.93 10.46 10.57
N GLY A 50 -19.21 10.82 10.71
CA GLY A 50 -20.34 10.26 9.96
C GLY A 50 -21.34 9.55 10.87
N PHE A 51 -22.13 8.65 10.30
CA PHE A 51 -23.25 7.99 10.97
C PHE A 51 -23.12 6.47 10.94
N LYS A 52 -23.70 5.81 11.94
CA LYS A 52 -23.91 4.37 12.00
C LYS A 52 -25.35 4.11 12.39
N PHE A 53 -26.09 3.43 11.53
CA PHE A 53 -27.49 3.09 11.76
C PHE A 53 -27.63 1.68 12.33
N THR A 54 -28.57 1.47 13.24
CA THR A 54 -28.85 0.16 13.83
C THR A 54 -30.34 0.01 14.06
N ASP A 55 -30.92 -1.08 13.57
CA ASP A 55 -32.32 -1.41 13.84
C ASP A 55 -32.50 -1.77 15.32
N ILE A 56 -33.33 -1.00 16.01
CA ILE A 56 -33.68 -1.23 17.42
C ILE A 56 -35.12 -1.71 17.61
N THR A 57 -35.83 -2.05 16.54
CA THR A 57 -37.26 -2.41 16.56
C THR A 57 -37.57 -3.52 17.57
N THR A 58 -36.71 -4.53 17.66
CA THR A 58 -36.81 -5.61 18.65
C THR A 58 -36.05 -5.29 19.94
N LEU A 59 -34.88 -4.66 19.84
CA LEU A 59 -33.99 -4.34 20.95
C LEU A 59 -34.61 -3.39 21.97
N ILE A 60 -35.47 -2.47 21.54
CA ILE A 60 -36.12 -1.50 22.43
C ILE A 60 -36.94 -2.18 23.53
N ASN A 61 -37.42 -3.41 23.30
CA ASN A 61 -38.20 -4.16 24.28
C ASN A 61 -37.33 -4.75 25.39
N THR A 62 -36.07 -5.06 25.10
CA THR A 62 -35.16 -5.76 26.04
C THR A 62 -34.14 -4.83 26.70
N LEU A 63 -33.73 -3.76 26.01
CA LEU A 63 -32.75 -2.82 26.55
C LEU A 63 -33.35 -1.90 27.62
N THR A 64 -32.55 -1.63 28.65
CA THR A 64 -32.80 -0.57 29.64
C THR A 64 -32.45 0.80 29.07
N VAL A 65 -32.90 1.88 29.71
CA VAL A 65 -32.55 3.26 29.30
C VAL A 65 -31.04 3.50 29.36
N ASP A 66 -30.35 2.95 30.37
CA ASP A 66 -28.89 3.03 30.47
C ASP A 66 -28.20 2.37 29.28
N GLN A 67 -28.69 1.20 28.87
CA GLN A 67 -28.15 0.48 27.73
C GLN A 67 -28.43 1.21 26.42
N LEU A 68 -29.58 1.88 26.28
CA LEU A 68 -29.88 2.73 25.13
C LEU A 68 -28.93 3.92 25.06
N LEU A 69 -28.71 4.65 26.17
CA LEU A 69 -27.75 5.77 26.23
C LEU A 69 -26.31 5.32 25.96
N ALA A 70 -25.95 4.13 26.43
CA ALA A 70 -24.62 3.57 26.20
C ALA A 70 -24.38 3.19 24.74
N GLN A 71 -25.44 2.89 23.96
CA GLN A 71 -25.33 2.36 22.60
C GLN A 71 -25.72 3.35 21.50
N PHE A 72 -26.61 4.31 21.78
CA PHE A 72 -27.20 5.19 20.77
C PHE A 72 -27.18 6.65 21.22
N ASP A 73 -26.75 7.53 20.32
CA ASP A 73 -26.71 8.98 20.51
C ASP A 73 -28.02 9.63 20.03
N ILE A 74 -28.64 9.04 18.99
CA ILE A 74 -29.94 9.43 18.47
C ILE A 74 -30.84 8.19 18.36
N ILE A 75 -32.11 8.33 18.72
CA ILE A 75 -33.15 7.37 18.34
C ILE A 75 -34.09 8.01 17.32
N ASN A 76 -34.27 7.39 16.15
CA ASN A 76 -35.26 7.80 15.16
C ASN A 76 -36.43 6.81 15.09
N THR A 77 -37.66 7.29 15.22
CA THR A 77 -38.88 6.48 15.09
C THR A 77 -39.46 6.61 13.69
N GLY A 78 -40.01 5.51 13.17
CA GLY A 78 -40.68 5.46 11.86
C GLY A 78 -42.16 5.11 11.95
N TYR A 79 -42.70 4.54 10.87
CA TYR A 79 -44.13 4.31 10.65
C TYR A 79 -44.71 3.11 11.43
N SER A 80 -44.89 3.27 12.75
CA SER A 80 -45.64 2.31 13.56
C SER A 80 -46.08 2.87 14.91
N ASN A 81 -47.14 2.29 15.49
CA ASN A 81 -47.61 2.63 16.82
C ASN A 81 -46.71 2.05 17.92
N MET A 82 -45.80 2.89 18.43
CA MET A 82 -45.02 2.54 19.60
C MET A 82 -45.91 2.34 20.82
N THR A 83 -45.70 1.27 21.58
CA THR A 83 -46.43 1.01 22.84
C THR A 83 -46.19 2.14 23.85
N LEU A 84 -47.14 2.39 24.76
CA LEU A 84 -46.98 3.42 25.79
C LEU A 84 -45.71 3.21 26.64
N SER A 85 -45.39 1.95 26.98
CA SER A 85 -44.18 1.60 27.72
C SER A 85 -42.90 1.97 26.96
N ASN A 86 -42.82 1.68 25.65
CA ASN A 86 -41.67 2.05 24.85
C ASN A 86 -41.60 3.58 24.63
N ALA A 87 -42.74 4.26 24.48
CA ALA A 87 -42.77 5.72 24.40
C ALA A 87 -42.25 6.37 25.69
N GLN A 88 -42.66 5.87 26.86
CA GLN A 88 -42.12 6.29 28.16
C GLN A 88 -40.61 6.05 28.25
N LYS A 89 -40.13 4.92 27.72
CA LYS A 89 -38.69 4.60 27.64
C LYS A 89 -37.92 5.60 26.77
N ILE A 90 -38.46 5.98 25.60
CA ILE A 90 -37.88 7.04 24.74
C ILE A 90 -37.85 8.38 25.47
N LYS A 91 -38.91 8.74 26.20
CA LYS A 91 -38.90 9.94 27.03
C LYS A 91 -37.82 9.90 28.10
N GLN A 92 -37.69 8.81 28.84
CA GLN A 92 -36.64 8.65 29.85
C GLN A 92 -35.24 8.72 29.23
N TYR A 93 -35.05 8.17 28.03
CA TYR A 93 -33.81 8.31 27.27
C TYR A 93 -33.50 9.78 26.94
N VAL A 94 -34.50 10.53 26.46
CA VAL A 94 -34.36 11.96 26.18
C VAL A 94 -34.11 12.80 27.43
N ASP A 95 -34.85 12.56 28.51
CA ASP A 95 -34.71 13.26 29.79
C ASP A 95 -33.28 13.12 30.36
N ARG A 96 -32.61 12.01 30.02
CA ARG A 96 -31.26 11.67 30.49
C ARG A 96 -30.15 12.00 29.49
N GLY A 97 -30.46 12.77 28.44
CA GLY A 97 -29.48 13.36 27.53
C GLY A 97 -29.44 12.77 26.13
N GLY A 98 -30.18 11.69 25.85
CA GLY A 98 -30.34 11.17 24.50
C GLY A 98 -31.15 12.12 23.60
N VAL A 99 -31.03 11.98 22.28
CA VAL A 99 -31.78 12.80 21.31
C VAL A 99 -32.76 11.92 20.54
N ALA A 100 -34.01 12.38 20.36
CA ALA A 100 -35.02 11.64 19.62
C ALA A 100 -35.51 12.41 18.38
N LEU A 101 -35.49 11.74 17.23
CA LEU A 101 -36.15 12.18 15.99
C LEU A 101 -37.44 11.37 15.83
N ILE A 102 -38.58 12.03 15.99
CA ILE A 102 -39.87 11.36 16.09
C ILE A 102 -40.69 11.68 14.85
N PHE A 103 -40.96 10.65 14.05
CA PHE A 103 -41.83 10.77 12.88
C PHE A 103 -43.25 10.40 13.25
N LEU A 104 -44.18 11.25 12.81
CA LEU A 104 -45.62 11.03 12.88
C LEU A 104 -46.11 10.60 11.50
N ASP A 105 -47.29 9.98 11.44
CA ASP A 105 -47.94 9.66 10.17
C ASP A 105 -49.46 9.48 10.38
N ALA A 106 -50.19 9.45 9.28
CA ALA A 106 -51.59 9.14 9.16
C ALA A 106 -51.91 7.64 9.36
N GLY A 107 -53.20 7.32 9.41
CA GLY A 107 -53.71 5.95 9.21
C GLY A 107 -53.70 5.05 10.44
N SER A 108 -53.08 5.47 11.55
CA SER A 108 -53.10 4.71 12.81
C SER A 108 -52.78 5.55 14.06
N ALA A 109 -52.85 6.88 13.99
CA ALA A 109 -52.46 7.77 15.09
C ALA A 109 -50.97 7.59 15.52
N VAL A 110 -50.11 7.34 14.53
CA VAL A 110 -48.68 7.07 14.70
C VAL A 110 -48.02 8.23 15.46
N GLY A 111 -47.33 7.89 16.54
CA GLY A 111 -46.65 8.84 17.41
C GLY A 111 -47.50 9.48 18.51
N SER A 112 -48.79 9.13 18.66
CA SER A 112 -49.64 9.65 19.74
C SER A 112 -49.11 9.38 21.13
N ASN A 113 -48.65 8.14 21.39
CA ASN A 113 -48.05 7.81 22.69
C ASN A 113 -46.80 8.64 22.96
N LEU A 114 -45.97 8.89 21.93
CA LEU A 114 -44.77 9.74 22.05
C LEU A 114 -45.17 11.20 22.35
N HIS A 115 -46.08 11.77 21.56
CA HIS A 115 -46.60 13.13 21.77
C HIS A 115 -47.12 13.33 23.20
N GLN A 116 -47.94 12.38 23.68
CA GLN A 116 -48.54 12.44 25.01
C GLN A 116 -47.51 12.32 26.14
N VAL A 117 -46.57 11.37 26.07
CA VAL A 117 -45.56 11.25 27.14
C VAL A 117 -44.67 12.50 27.21
N PHE A 118 -44.38 13.15 26.07
CA PHE A 118 -43.64 14.41 26.03
C PHE A 118 -44.47 15.63 26.47
N GLY A 119 -45.72 15.44 26.91
CA GLY A 119 -46.56 16.48 27.51
C GLY A 119 -47.54 17.13 26.54
N GLY A 120 -47.67 16.59 25.33
CA GLY A 120 -48.68 17.01 24.37
C GLY A 120 -50.06 16.51 24.75
N SER A 121 -51.10 17.22 24.33
CA SER A 121 -52.49 16.79 24.53
C SER A 121 -53.09 16.24 23.24
N GLY A 122 -54.12 15.39 23.37
CA GLY A 122 -54.81 14.78 22.22
C GLY A 122 -54.06 13.62 21.56
N THR A 123 -54.57 13.24 20.39
CA THR A 123 -54.11 12.11 19.59
C THR A 123 -53.69 12.65 18.22
N ILE A 124 -52.64 12.10 17.62
CA ILE A 124 -52.20 12.49 16.28
C ILE A 124 -53.31 12.13 15.28
N GLY A 125 -53.85 13.17 14.63
CA GLY A 125 -54.84 13.04 13.58
C GLY A 125 -54.22 12.54 12.28
N SER A 126 -55.06 12.31 11.27
CA SER A 126 -54.64 11.83 9.96
C SER A 126 -55.17 12.75 8.87
N VAL A 127 -54.28 13.18 7.98
CA VAL A 127 -54.64 13.89 6.76
C VAL A 127 -54.08 13.12 5.57
N ASN A 128 -54.97 12.71 4.66
CA ASN A 128 -54.60 12.01 3.43
C ASN A 128 -54.40 13.03 2.29
N GLU A 129 -53.43 13.92 2.46
CA GLU A 129 -53.01 14.88 1.44
C GLU A 129 -51.82 14.34 0.64
N GLN A 130 -51.86 14.56 -0.68
CA GLN A 130 -50.92 14.02 -1.67
C GLN A 130 -50.53 15.13 -2.66
N PRO A 131 -49.44 15.88 -2.43
CA PRO A 131 -48.54 15.86 -1.28
C PRO A 131 -49.03 16.73 -0.11
N SER A 132 -48.48 16.54 1.09
CA SER A 132 -48.67 17.45 2.23
C SER A 132 -47.70 18.64 2.18
N TYR A 133 -48.09 19.79 2.75
CA TYR A 133 -47.27 21.01 2.75
C TYR A 133 -47.11 21.64 4.14
N ALA A 134 -46.02 22.38 4.31
CA ALA A 134 -45.80 23.24 5.47
C ALA A 134 -44.98 24.47 5.05
N THR A 135 -44.96 25.49 5.90
CA THR A 135 -44.02 26.61 5.77
C THR A 135 -43.13 26.66 7.00
N SER A 136 -41.81 26.72 6.80
CA SER A 136 -40.87 26.89 7.91
C SER A 136 -41.05 28.26 8.56
N THR A 137 -40.88 28.34 9.88
CA THR A 137 -41.07 29.59 10.63
C THR A 137 -39.86 30.52 10.49
N SER A 138 -40.01 31.76 10.99
CA SER A 138 -38.91 32.74 11.09
C SER A 138 -37.92 32.44 12.23
N ASN A 139 -38.09 31.30 12.93
CA ASN A 139 -37.23 30.92 14.05
C ASN A 139 -35.77 30.81 13.60
N SER A 140 -34.83 31.32 14.42
CA SER A 140 -33.40 31.31 14.12
C SER A 140 -32.80 29.90 13.99
N LEU A 141 -33.45 28.87 14.55
CA LEU A 141 -33.03 27.48 14.37
C LEU A 141 -33.15 26.99 12.92
N ASN A 142 -33.99 27.62 12.11
CA ASN A 142 -34.07 27.36 10.67
C ASN A 142 -32.90 27.99 9.87
N ASN A 143 -31.97 28.69 10.54
CA ASN A 143 -30.72 29.22 10.00
C ASN A 143 -29.56 28.99 11.01
N ARG A 144 -29.53 27.81 11.63
CA ARG A 144 -28.64 27.54 12.76
C ARG A 144 -27.17 27.41 12.34
N MET A 145 -26.28 27.50 13.33
CA MET A 145 -24.81 27.37 13.19
C MET A 145 -24.18 28.36 12.21
N ASN A 146 -24.70 29.60 12.16
CA ASN A 146 -24.21 30.61 11.23
C ASN A 146 -24.38 30.20 9.74
N GLY A 147 -25.38 29.36 9.44
CA GLY A 147 -25.72 28.96 8.08
C GLY A 147 -24.81 27.89 7.49
N VAL A 148 -24.41 26.86 8.27
CA VAL A 148 -23.64 25.69 7.75
C VAL A 148 -24.28 25.15 6.47
N TRP A 149 -25.62 25.04 6.46
CA TRP A 149 -26.39 24.70 5.26
C TRP A 149 -27.05 25.93 4.63
N GLY A 150 -27.17 27.02 5.37
CA GLY A 150 -27.78 28.28 4.95
C GLY A 150 -29.14 28.53 5.58
N ASP A 151 -29.75 29.64 5.18
CA ASP A 151 -31.04 30.09 5.70
C ASP A 151 -32.20 29.33 5.07
N ALA A 152 -33.01 28.69 5.90
CA ALA A 152 -34.21 27.97 5.51
C ALA A 152 -35.46 28.48 6.24
N ARG A 153 -35.50 29.75 6.63
CA ARG A 153 -36.68 30.42 7.22
C ARG A 153 -37.71 30.80 6.16
N ASN A 154 -38.99 30.68 6.49
CA ASN A 154 -40.12 31.08 5.64
C ASN A 154 -40.12 30.44 4.23
N ILE A 155 -39.65 29.19 4.13
CA ILE A 155 -39.66 28.44 2.87
C ILE A 155 -40.83 27.47 2.83
N SER A 156 -41.29 27.16 1.62
CA SER A 156 -42.23 26.07 1.40
C SER A 156 -41.52 24.73 1.62
N LEU A 157 -42.16 23.84 2.37
CA LEU A 157 -41.73 22.48 2.61
C LEU A 157 -42.78 21.53 2.06
N LYS A 158 -42.34 20.45 1.43
CA LYS A 158 -43.20 19.43 0.84
C LYS A 158 -42.96 18.09 1.54
N GLY A 159 -44.01 17.49 2.07
CA GLY A 159 -44.01 16.10 2.52
C GLY A 159 -44.38 15.17 1.38
N PHE A 160 -44.57 13.88 1.71
CA PHE A 160 -45.08 12.92 0.74
C PHE A 160 -46.55 12.63 1.04
N ALA A 161 -46.92 11.37 0.81
CA ALA A 161 -48.21 10.80 0.99
C ALA A 161 -48.58 10.68 2.46
N SER A 162 -49.73 11.27 2.82
CA SER A 162 -50.33 11.18 4.14
C SER A 162 -49.49 11.79 5.27
N SER A 163 -50.15 12.31 6.30
CA SER A 163 -49.44 13.00 7.39
C SER A 163 -50.16 12.92 8.72
N GLY A 164 -49.35 12.87 9.78
CA GLY A 164 -49.79 13.15 11.13
C GLY A 164 -50.17 14.62 11.27
N LEU A 165 -51.31 14.87 11.91
CA LEU A 165 -51.80 16.23 12.17
C LEU A 165 -51.95 16.47 13.66
N ILE A 166 -51.41 17.59 14.14
CA ILE A 166 -51.63 18.06 15.50
C ILE A 166 -51.77 19.57 15.53
N ALA A 167 -52.72 20.08 16.31
CA ALA A 167 -52.93 21.51 16.42
C ALA A 167 -51.82 22.14 17.30
N ILE A 168 -51.46 23.39 17.02
CA ILE A 168 -50.41 24.11 17.77
C ILE A 168 -50.75 24.21 19.26
N ASN A 169 -52.03 24.38 19.62
CA ASN A 169 -52.50 24.43 21.01
C ASN A 169 -52.45 23.07 21.73
N GLN A 170 -52.17 21.99 21.02
CA GLN A 170 -52.02 20.64 21.56
C GLN A 170 -50.55 20.25 21.78
N LEU A 171 -49.60 21.09 21.37
CA LEU A 171 -48.18 20.86 21.63
C LEU A 171 -47.85 20.94 23.13
N PRO A 172 -46.81 20.23 23.59
CA PRO A 172 -46.29 20.44 24.94
C PRO A 172 -45.92 21.90 25.21
N ASN A 173 -46.05 22.33 26.46
CA ASN A 173 -45.62 23.66 26.88
C ASN A 173 -44.16 23.94 26.51
N ALA A 174 -43.87 25.18 26.09
CA ALA A 174 -42.54 25.63 25.63
C ALA A 174 -42.00 24.92 24.37
N SER A 175 -42.85 24.25 23.58
CA SER A 175 -42.44 23.72 22.28
C SER A 175 -42.00 24.83 21.32
N ILE A 176 -40.90 24.59 20.61
CA ILE A 176 -40.38 25.52 19.60
C ILE A 176 -40.86 25.06 18.22
N GLN A 177 -41.67 25.88 17.56
CA GLN A 177 -42.22 25.59 16.25
C GLN A 177 -41.20 25.94 15.15
N LEU A 178 -40.88 24.96 14.30
CA LEU A 178 -39.95 25.12 13.17
C LEU A 178 -40.66 25.14 11.82
N ALA A 179 -41.81 24.48 11.70
CA ALA A 179 -42.67 24.56 10.52
C ALA A 179 -44.13 24.35 10.91
N ASN A 180 -45.02 25.08 10.25
CA ASN A 180 -46.46 25.05 10.50
C ASN A 180 -47.25 25.00 9.19
N GLU A 181 -48.49 24.55 9.29
CA GLU A 181 -49.50 24.70 8.25
C GLU A 181 -50.77 25.27 8.90
N GLY A 182 -51.01 26.56 8.69
CA GLY A 182 -52.10 27.27 9.39
C GLY A 182 -51.97 27.15 10.91
N SER A 183 -52.99 26.58 11.56
CA SER A 183 -53.03 26.33 13.00
C SER A 183 -52.43 24.98 13.43
N ASN A 184 -51.86 24.21 12.48
CA ASN A 184 -51.30 22.89 12.73
C ASN A 184 -49.77 22.95 12.79
N ALA A 185 -49.21 22.26 13.78
CA ALA A 185 -47.77 22.12 13.91
C ALA A 185 -47.28 21.01 12.98
N ARG A 186 -46.21 21.30 12.24
CA ARG A 186 -45.64 20.37 11.28
C ARG A 186 -44.26 19.88 11.74
N VAL A 187 -43.39 20.79 12.19
CA VAL A 187 -42.13 20.43 12.86
C VAL A 187 -41.99 21.22 14.13
N TRP A 188 -41.67 20.56 15.24
CA TRP A 188 -41.40 21.24 16.49
C TRP A 188 -40.35 20.51 17.34
N ILE A 189 -39.78 21.26 18.27
CA ILE A 189 -38.84 20.76 19.27
C ILE A 189 -39.51 20.84 20.64
N THR A 190 -39.31 19.80 21.44
CA THR A 190 -39.78 19.71 22.82
C THR A 190 -38.87 18.78 23.65
N GLY A 191 -39.33 18.38 24.84
CA GLY A 191 -38.61 17.50 25.75
C GLY A 191 -37.49 18.21 26.51
N ASN A 192 -36.86 17.48 27.44
CA ASN A 192 -35.81 18.04 28.28
C ASN A 192 -34.68 18.64 27.41
N GLU A 193 -34.29 19.87 27.70
CA GLU A 193 -33.30 20.65 26.93
C GLU A 193 -33.57 20.77 25.42
N GLY A 194 -34.80 20.51 24.96
CA GLY A 194 -35.17 20.53 23.54
C GLY A 194 -34.57 19.37 22.74
N ARG A 195 -34.49 18.17 23.31
CA ARG A 195 -33.86 16.97 22.71
C ARG A 195 -34.84 16.03 21.99
N ALA A 196 -36.13 16.33 21.96
CA ALA A 196 -37.11 15.62 21.15
C ALA A 196 -37.55 16.50 19.97
N ILE A 197 -37.38 16.00 18.75
CA ILE A 197 -37.70 16.72 17.51
C ILE A 197 -38.78 15.91 16.80
N PHE A 198 -39.94 16.51 16.58
CA PHE A 198 -41.06 15.88 15.92
C PHE A 198 -41.21 16.39 14.50
N THR A 199 -41.50 15.49 13.56
CA THR A 199 -41.93 15.83 12.20
C THR A 199 -43.27 15.18 11.90
N TRP A 200 -44.11 15.91 11.17
CA TRP A 200 -45.48 15.49 10.84
C TRP A 200 -45.57 14.24 9.97
N ASP A 201 -44.49 13.93 9.28
CA ASP A 201 -44.35 12.89 8.27
C ASP A 201 -42.83 12.70 8.07
N GLU A 202 -42.42 11.49 7.74
CA GLU A 202 -41.06 11.22 7.26
C GLU A 202 -40.87 11.64 5.79
N GLY A 203 -41.95 11.88 5.04
CA GLY A 203 -41.97 12.31 3.65
C GLY A 203 -41.26 13.65 3.42
N ILE A 204 -41.09 14.47 4.46
CA ILE A 204 -40.24 15.68 4.37
C ILE A 204 -38.78 15.36 4.01
N PHE A 205 -38.30 14.14 4.31
CA PHE A 205 -36.96 13.66 3.97
C PHE A 205 -36.90 12.91 2.63
N ASN A 206 -38.06 12.63 2.02
CA ASN A 206 -38.15 12.03 0.69
C ASN A 206 -39.52 12.37 0.06
N PRO A 207 -39.70 13.59 -0.49
CA PRO A 207 -40.98 14.06 -1.03
C PRO A 207 -41.32 13.46 -2.42
N GLY A 208 -40.52 12.51 -2.92
CA GLY A 208 -40.72 11.86 -4.21
C GLY A 208 -40.37 12.74 -5.42
N ASP A 209 -39.65 13.84 -5.22
CA ASP A 209 -39.22 14.76 -6.28
C ASP A 209 -37.84 15.38 -5.99
N SER A 210 -37.45 16.37 -6.79
CA SER A 210 -36.14 17.03 -6.71
C SER A 210 -35.96 17.97 -5.51
N ASN A 211 -36.93 18.11 -4.60
CA ASN A 211 -36.74 18.91 -3.38
C ASN A 211 -35.75 18.27 -2.40
N VAL A 212 -35.57 16.94 -2.44
CA VAL A 212 -34.50 16.23 -1.71
C VAL A 212 -33.90 15.20 -2.66
N SER A 213 -32.71 15.45 -3.19
CA SER A 213 -32.11 14.60 -4.23
C SER A 213 -30.57 14.65 -4.26
N GLY A 214 -29.95 13.65 -4.87
CA GLY A 214 -28.49 13.63 -5.05
C GLY A 214 -27.71 13.50 -3.74
N THR A 215 -26.46 13.98 -3.75
CA THR A 215 -25.49 13.86 -2.66
C THR A 215 -25.21 15.19 -1.95
N ASP A 216 -25.51 16.30 -2.59
CA ASP A 216 -25.18 17.64 -2.11
C ASP A 216 -26.38 18.23 -1.36
N ILE A 217 -26.12 19.17 -0.45
CA ILE A 217 -27.16 19.89 0.30
C ILE A 217 -27.30 21.27 -0.33
N ASN A 218 -28.25 21.43 -1.24
CA ASN A 218 -28.34 22.63 -2.08
C ASN A 218 -29.76 23.19 -2.19
N THR A 219 -30.82 22.39 -2.07
CA THR A 219 -32.19 22.87 -2.12
C THR A 219 -32.57 23.55 -0.80
N ALA A 220 -33.62 24.38 -0.84
CA ALA A 220 -34.11 25.01 0.39
C ALA A 220 -34.62 23.97 1.42
N GLN A 221 -35.29 22.91 0.96
CA GLN A 221 -35.80 21.85 1.81
C GLN A 221 -34.69 20.99 2.40
N GLU A 222 -33.65 20.64 1.62
CA GLU A 222 -32.45 19.95 2.13
C GLU A 222 -31.79 20.76 3.24
N LYS A 223 -31.62 22.06 3.05
CA LYS A 223 -31.05 22.94 4.07
C LYS A 223 -31.88 22.95 5.36
N PHE A 224 -33.21 22.94 5.24
CA PHE A 224 -34.09 22.85 6.40
C PHE A 224 -33.90 21.54 7.19
N ILE A 225 -33.99 20.38 6.52
CA ILE A 225 -33.86 19.07 7.19
C ILE A 225 -32.44 18.84 7.73
N HIS A 226 -31.41 19.36 7.06
CA HIS A 226 -30.03 19.30 7.56
C HIS A 226 -29.74 20.32 8.67
N ASN A 227 -30.44 21.45 8.74
CA ASN A 227 -30.43 22.36 9.90
C ASN A 227 -31.04 21.68 11.14
N ILE A 228 -32.11 20.90 10.96
CA ILE A 228 -32.68 20.05 12.02
C ILE A 228 -31.68 18.98 12.46
N MET A 229 -31.04 18.30 11.52
CA MET A 229 -30.02 17.29 11.85
C MET A 229 -28.84 17.93 12.60
N ALA A 230 -28.33 19.07 12.15
CA ALA A 230 -27.29 19.81 12.84
C ALA A 230 -27.71 20.27 14.24
N TYR A 231 -28.98 20.64 14.43
CA TYR A 231 -29.56 20.89 15.75
C TYR A 231 -29.51 19.66 16.64
N ALA A 232 -29.95 18.50 16.15
CA ALA A 232 -29.89 17.24 16.87
C ALA A 232 -28.46 16.89 17.29
N LEU A 233 -27.49 17.06 16.38
CA LEU A 233 -26.08 16.77 16.62
C LEU A 233 -25.44 17.68 17.67
N ASP A 234 -25.75 18.97 17.69
CA ASP A 234 -25.23 19.89 18.71
C ASP A 234 -25.81 19.64 20.11
N LYS A 235 -26.95 18.95 20.21
CA LYS A 235 -27.48 18.53 21.51
C LYS A 235 -26.67 17.37 22.06
N ILE A 236 -26.14 16.51 21.21
CA ILE A 236 -25.17 15.51 21.62
C ILE A 236 -23.93 16.31 22.05
N ASN A 237 -23.44 16.11 23.27
CA ASN A 237 -22.15 16.68 23.71
C ASN A 237 -21.05 16.00 22.89
N VAL A 238 -20.92 16.34 21.61
CA VAL A 238 -19.96 15.72 20.69
C VAL A 238 -18.56 16.01 21.23
N ALA A 239 -17.88 14.95 21.66
CA ALA A 239 -16.47 15.02 22.05
C ALA A 239 -15.64 15.53 20.85
N PRO A 240 -14.43 16.08 21.09
CA PRO A 240 -13.54 16.46 20.00
C PRO A 240 -13.35 15.33 18.99
N LEU A 241 -13.28 15.68 17.71
CA LEU A 241 -13.13 14.76 16.57
C LEU A 241 -12.19 13.61 16.92
N PHE A 242 -12.72 12.39 16.82
CA PHE A 242 -11.94 11.19 17.10
C PHE A 242 -11.13 10.84 15.85
N ILE A 243 -9.89 11.30 15.78
CA ILE A 243 -9.04 11.03 14.63
C ILE A 243 -8.49 9.60 14.77
N PRO A 244 -8.64 8.73 13.74
CA PRO A 244 -7.98 7.44 13.74
C PRO A 244 -6.49 7.58 14.00
N PRO A 245 -5.85 6.68 14.75
CA PRO A 245 -4.40 6.72 14.90
C PRO A 245 -3.72 6.64 13.54
N VAL A 246 -2.57 7.27 13.41
CA VAL A 246 -1.69 7.02 12.26
C VAL A 246 -1.23 5.56 12.26
N ALA A 247 -0.89 5.03 11.07
CA ALA A 247 -0.40 3.67 10.94
C ALA A 247 0.82 3.43 11.87
N PRO A 248 0.91 2.29 12.57
CA PRO A 248 2.06 1.99 13.43
C PRO A 248 3.36 2.00 12.62
N THR A 249 4.34 2.81 12.99
CA THR A 249 5.65 2.83 12.32
C THR A 249 6.56 1.83 13.02
N VAL A 250 6.90 0.73 12.34
CA VAL A 250 7.68 -0.36 12.94
C VAL A 250 9.13 -0.32 12.46
N SER A 251 10.06 -0.30 13.41
CA SER A 251 11.49 -0.53 13.17
C SER A 251 11.83 -1.97 13.47
N VAL A 252 12.52 -2.64 12.55
CA VAL A 252 12.94 -4.04 12.71
C VAL A 252 14.46 -4.10 12.73
N LEU A 253 15.00 -4.67 13.81
CA LEU A 253 16.38 -5.12 13.89
C LEU A 253 16.40 -6.63 13.59
N SER A 254 17.10 -7.03 12.53
CA SER A 254 17.21 -8.44 12.14
C SER A 254 17.91 -9.28 13.21
N ALA A 255 17.60 -10.58 13.24
CA ALA A 255 18.29 -11.53 14.10
C ALA A 255 19.78 -11.64 13.73
N THR A 256 20.63 -11.84 14.74
CA THR A 256 22.05 -12.18 14.58
C THR A 256 22.30 -13.61 15.07
N THR A 257 23.52 -14.12 14.90
CA THR A 257 23.92 -15.44 15.44
C THR A 257 23.86 -15.51 16.97
N HIS A 258 23.78 -14.36 17.66
CA HIS A 258 23.85 -14.27 19.13
C HIS A 258 22.66 -13.50 19.73
N SER A 259 21.70 -13.05 18.93
CA SER A 259 20.53 -12.31 19.40
C SER A 259 19.32 -12.51 18.49
N ASN A 260 18.14 -12.70 19.08
CA ASN A 260 16.88 -12.68 18.33
C ASN A 260 16.67 -11.30 17.67
N GLY A 261 15.95 -11.27 16.56
CA GLY A 261 15.50 -10.02 15.97
C GLY A 261 14.49 -9.33 16.88
N ILE A 262 14.42 -8.00 16.79
CA ILE A 262 13.54 -7.16 17.60
C ILE A 262 12.73 -6.28 16.67
N ALA A 263 11.42 -6.22 16.86
CA ALA A 263 10.56 -5.25 16.20
C ALA A 263 9.99 -4.27 17.23
N THR A 264 9.99 -2.98 16.92
CA THR A 264 9.53 -1.92 17.84
C THR A 264 8.63 -0.94 17.10
N ILE A 265 7.46 -0.66 17.67
CA ILE A 265 6.57 0.39 17.23
C ILE A 265 7.14 1.73 17.71
N THR A 266 7.75 2.47 16.80
CA THR A 266 8.45 3.74 17.10
C THR A 266 7.52 4.89 17.44
N ASN A 267 6.28 4.85 16.96
CA ASN A 267 5.20 5.78 17.31
C ASN A 267 4.22 5.16 18.34
N TYR A 268 4.74 4.36 19.27
CA TYR A 268 3.93 3.72 20.31
C TYR A 268 3.23 4.75 21.20
N ASN A 269 1.98 4.46 21.57
CA ASN A 269 1.19 5.24 22.51
C ASN A 269 0.49 4.31 23.49
N ASN A 270 0.72 4.51 24.79
CA ASN A 270 0.16 3.68 25.86
C ASN A 270 -1.36 3.79 26.02
N ALA A 271 -1.99 4.81 25.43
CA ALA A 271 -3.44 4.95 25.39
C ALA A 271 -4.11 4.09 24.30
N TYR A 272 -3.31 3.51 23.38
CA TYR A 272 -3.82 2.71 22.26
C TYR A 272 -3.70 1.21 22.54
N LYS A 273 -4.61 0.44 21.96
CA LYS A 273 -4.51 -1.02 21.86
C LYS A 273 -3.89 -1.39 20.52
N TYR A 274 -3.01 -2.37 20.51
CA TYR A 274 -2.39 -2.86 19.28
C TYR A 274 -2.85 -4.29 19.01
N THR A 275 -3.40 -4.52 17.82
CA THR A 275 -3.90 -5.84 17.40
C THR A 275 -3.10 -6.34 16.21
N PHE A 276 -2.85 -7.64 16.18
CA PHE A 276 -2.06 -8.31 15.15
C PHE A 276 -2.88 -9.34 14.39
N SER A 277 -2.62 -9.43 13.09
CA SER A 277 -3.13 -10.50 12.22
C SER A 277 -1.98 -11.10 11.41
N PRO A 278 -1.65 -12.41 11.55
CA PRO A 278 -2.27 -13.38 12.46
C PRO A 278 -2.16 -13.02 13.95
N VAL A 279 -3.05 -13.58 14.79
CA VAL A 279 -2.99 -13.37 16.25
C VAL A 279 -1.76 -14.06 16.85
N GLY A 280 -1.21 -13.50 17.93
CA GLY A 280 -0.05 -14.08 18.63
C GLY A 280 0.87 -13.01 19.23
N PRO A 281 1.36 -12.05 18.43
CA PRO A 281 2.22 -11.00 18.94
C PRO A 281 1.49 -10.07 19.92
N ILE A 282 2.25 -9.51 20.85
CA ILE A 282 1.80 -8.51 21.82
C ILE A 282 2.79 -7.35 21.88
N VAL A 283 2.33 -6.18 22.31
CA VAL A 283 3.20 -5.00 22.50
C VAL A 283 3.39 -4.74 23.98
N ASP A 284 4.62 -4.53 24.42
CA ASP A 284 4.92 -4.15 25.80
C ASP A 284 4.72 -2.64 26.06
N ASN A 285 5.07 -2.21 27.27
CA ASN A 285 4.84 -0.87 27.79
C ASN A 285 5.69 0.23 27.11
N VAL A 286 6.64 -0.17 26.25
CA VAL A 286 7.57 0.73 25.55
C VAL A 286 7.52 0.53 24.02
N GLY A 287 6.57 -0.25 23.51
CA GLY A 287 6.35 -0.43 22.08
C GLY A 287 7.07 -1.60 21.43
N VAL A 288 7.76 -2.46 22.20
CA VAL A 288 8.44 -3.63 21.64
C VAL A 288 7.41 -4.74 21.37
N ILE A 289 7.48 -5.32 20.18
CA ILE A 289 6.62 -6.42 19.75
C ILE A 289 7.25 -7.74 20.19
N GLN A 290 6.52 -8.51 20.99
CA GLN A 290 6.91 -9.80 21.53
C GLN A 290 6.14 -10.94 20.85
N ASN A 291 6.64 -12.17 20.97
CA ASN A 291 6.00 -13.40 20.47
C ASN A 291 5.75 -13.43 18.95
N MET A 292 6.53 -12.67 18.18
CA MET A 292 6.55 -12.81 16.72
C MET A 292 7.21 -14.14 16.35
N THR A 293 6.56 -14.92 15.48
CA THR A 293 7.21 -16.04 14.80
C THR A 293 8.00 -15.50 13.61
N PRO A 294 9.30 -15.83 13.47
CA PRO A 294 10.10 -15.42 12.31
C PRO A 294 9.47 -15.83 10.98
N ASP A 295 9.70 -15.04 9.94
CA ASP A 295 9.19 -15.20 8.57
C ASP A 295 7.66 -15.18 8.41
N ILE A 296 6.91 -14.94 9.48
CA ILE A 296 5.48 -14.63 9.41
C ILE A 296 5.31 -13.12 9.28
N VAL A 297 4.57 -12.71 8.25
CA VAL A 297 4.16 -11.31 8.08
C VAL A 297 2.92 -11.06 8.93
N TYR A 298 3.09 -10.25 9.97
CA TYR A 298 2.00 -9.76 10.79
C TYR A 298 1.56 -8.38 10.32
N LYS A 299 0.26 -8.12 10.35
CA LYS A 299 -0.31 -6.79 10.21
C LYS A 299 -0.64 -6.25 11.58
N VAL A 300 -0.04 -5.12 11.96
CA VAL A 300 -0.33 -4.41 13.21
C VAL A 300 -1.24 -3.21 12.97
N VAL A 301 -2.28 -3.08 13.79
CA VAL A 301 -3.22 -1.95 13.81
C VAL A 301 -3.22 -1.32 15.20
N ALA A 302 -3.16 0.00 15.27
CA ALA A 302 -3.40 0.75 16.50
C ALA A 302 -4.88 1.11 16.61
N ASN A 303 -5.43 0.98 17.81
CA ASN A 303 -6.83 1.24 18.10
C ASN A 303 -6.96 2.15 19.33
N ASN A 304 -7.56 3.31 19.15
CA ASN A 304 -8.00 4.20 20.23
C ASN A 304 -9.52 4.17 20.44
N GLY A 305 -10.24 3.33 19.69
CA GLY A 305 -11.68 3.45 19.41
C GLY A 305 -12.00 3.54 17.91
N CYS A 306 -11.00 3.96 17.12
CA CYS A 306 -10.89 3.78 15.67
C CYS A 306 -9.68 2.89 15.37
N ASP A 307 -9.77 2.06 14.34
CA ASP A 307 -8.59 1.37 13.79
C ASP A 307 -7.77 2.29 12.89
N SER A 308 -6.44 2.25 13.04
CA SER A 308 -5.49 2.82 12.08
C SER A 308 -5.42 1.99 10.80
N PRO A 309 -4.81 2.50 9.71
CA PRO A 309 -4.29 1.62 8.66
C PRO A 309 -3.33 0.59 9.25
N SER A 310 -3.31 -0.61 8.68
CA SER A 310 -2.41 -1.67 9.12
C SER A 310 -0.99 -1.46 8.60
N THR A 311 0.02 -1.76 9.42
CA THR A 311 1.41 -1.87 8.97
C THR A 311 1.86 -3.32 8.96
N ALA A 312 2.47 -3.75 7.87
CA ALA A 312 3.07 -5.08 7.79
C ALA A 312 4.42 -5.09 8.50
N VAL A 313 4.68 -6.12 9.30
CA VAL A 313 5.95 -6.35 9.98
C VAL A 313 6.25 -7.85 10.00
N SER A 314 7.48 -8.21 9.66
CA SER A 314 8.05 -9.52 9.90
C SER A 314 9.43 -9.37 10.51
N ILE A 315 9.86 -10.36 11.28
CA ILE A 315 11.26 -10.53 11.64
C ILE A 315 11.77 -11.68 10.77
N ASN A 316 12.73 -11.39 9.89
CA ASN A 316 13.30 -12.43 9.05
C ASN A 316 14.17 -13.36 9.88
N SER A 317 14.07 -14.67 9.63
CA SER A 317 15.01 -15.67 10.17
C SER A 317 16.40 -15.57 9.56
N LYS A 318 16.55 -14.79 8.48
CA LYS A 318 17.84 -14.58 7.81
C LYS A 318 18.79 -13.82 8.74
N ILE A 319 19.65 -14.61 9.39
CA ILE A 319 20.76 -14.18 10.24
C ILE A 319 21.56 -13.13 9.46
N VAL A 320 21.65 -11.91 10.00
CA VAL A 320 22.69 -10.99 9.57
C VAL A 320 23.99 -11.53 10.14
N ILE A 321 24.67 -12.35 9.36
CA ILE A 321 26.03 -12.78 9.66
C ILE A 321 26.91 -11.53 9.51
N GLN A 322 27.65 -11.17 10.56
CA GLN A 322 28.74 -10.22 10.41
C GLN A 322 29.61 -10.68 9.24
N CYS A 323 29.88 -9.80 8.26
CA CYS A 323 30.67 -10.11 7.06
C CYS A 323 32.16 -10.28 7.44
N THR A 324 32.46 -11.35 8.18
CA THR A 324 33.81 -11.76 8.57
C THR A 324 33.90 -13.25 8.32
N ASN A 325 34.89 -13.67 7.53
CA ASN A 325 35.26 -15.08 7.52
C ASN A 325 35.84 -15.43 8.89
N PRO A 326 35.44 -16.56 9.51
CA PRO A 326 36.16 -17.05 10.67
C PRO A 326 37.63 -17.26 10.31
N ALA A 327 38.54 -17.03 11.26
CA ALA A 327 39.95 -17.29 11.06
C ALA A 327 40.16 -18.76 10.67
N ALA A 328 40.94 -19.02 9.62
CA ALA A 328 41.32 -20.38 9.26
C ALA A 328 42.11 -20.99 10.43
N THR A 329 41.68 -22.17 10.90
CA THR A 329 42.38 -22.93 11.95
C THR A 329 43.32 -23.95 11.32
N GLY A 330 44.46 -24.20 11.96
CA GLY A 330 45.47 -25.18 11.50
C GLY A 330 46.86 -24.59 11.26
N THR A 331 47.70 -25.34 10.54
CA THR A 331 49.06 -24.91 10.16
C THR A 331 48.99 -23.71 9.21
N PRO A 332 49.74 -22.63 9.45
CA PRO A 332 49.81 -21.50 8.52
C PRO A 332 50.26 -21.95 7.13
N ASP A 333 49.55 -21.51 6.09
CA ASP A 333 49.91 -21.74 4.68
C ASP A 333 50.79 -20.61 4.12
N GLY A 334 50.98 -19.53 4.89
CA GLY A 334 51.91 -18.46 4.61
C GLY A 334 52.21 -17.59 5.82
N TYR A 335 53.19 -16.70 5.65
CA TYR A 335 53.56 -15.69 6.64
C TYR A 335 53.51 -14.30 6.04
N THR A 336 53.21 -13.32 6.88
CA THR A 336 53.08 -11.91 6.48
C THR A 336 54.38 -11.37 5.93
N LYS A 337 54.32 -10.77 4.75
CA LYS A 337 55.49 -10.22 4.05
C LYS A 337 55.70 -8.72 4.28
N ILE A 338 54.64 -8.01 4.68
CA ILE A 338 54.64 -6.56 4.85
C ILE A 338 54.21 -6.23 6.27
N GLY A 339 54.99 -5.40 6.96
CA GLY A 339 54.67 -5.00 8.32
C GLY A 339 55.10 -3.56 8.59
N ILE A 340 54.27 -2.84 9.35
CA ILE A 340 54.58 -1.53 9.91
C ILE A 340 54.48 -1.63 11.45
N THR A 341 55.58 -1.34 12.15
CA THR A 341 55.62 -1.36 13.61
C THR A 341 56.24 -0.08 14.16
N THR A 342 55.67 0.46 15.22
CA THR A 342 56.29 1.50 16.05
C THR A 342 57.00 0.92 17.27
N GLN A 343 57.02 -0.40 17.43
CA GLN A 343 57.70 -1.11 18.50
C GLN A 343 59.13 -1.48 18.08
N THR A 344 59.92 -1.94 19.06
CA THR A 344 61.15 -2.68 18.79
C THR A 344 60.82 -3.94 18.00
N LYS A 345 61.31 -4.02 16.75
CA LYS A 345 61.10 -5.18 15.86
C LYS A 345 61.59 -6.47 16.54
N GLN A 346 60.68 -7.43 16.70
CA GLN A 346 61.01 -8.77 17.17
C GLN A 346 61.78 -9.54 16.09
N GLN A 347 62.54 -10.55 16.50
CA GLN A 347 63.25 -11.43 15.57
C GLN A 347 62.24 -12.13 14.64
N LEU A 348 62.53 -12.16 13.33
CA LEU A 348 61.67 -12.72 12.27
C LEU A 348 60.36 -11.96 11.97
N TRP A 349 60.10 -10.82 12.61
CA TRP A 349 58.92 -10.02 12.29
C TRP A 349 59.06 -9.26 10.94
N PRO A 350 58.00 -9.18 10.09
CA PRO A 350 56.65 -9.71 10.25
C PRO A 350 56.48 -11.15 9.76
N GLY A 351 57.55 -11.80 9.28
CA GLY A 351 57.54 -13.16 8.73
C GLY A 351 57.27 -14.27 9.76
N ASN A 352 57.00 -13.93 11.02
CA ASN A 352 56.49 -14.81 12.06
C ASN A 352 54.99 -14.61 12.34
N ILE A 353 54.34 -13.65 11.67
CA ILE A 353 52.89 -13.44 11.75
C ILE A 353 52.22 -14.35 10.71
N PRO A 354 51.41 -15.32 11.13
CA PRO A 354 50.79 -16.26 10.20
C PRO A 354 49.64 -15.59 9.43
N ASN A 355 49.53 -15.92 8.14
CA ASN A 355 48.37 -15.66 7.27
C ASN A 355 47.86 -14.20 7.17
N GLY A 356 48.63 -13.20 7.60
CA GLY A 356 48.28 -11.79 7.45
C GLY A 356 48.79 -11.19 6.13
N PHE A 357 47.97 -10.39 5.43
CA PHE A 357 48.43 -9.61 4.27
C PHE A 357 49.30 -8.40 4.68
N LEU A 358 49.03 -7.82 5.86
CA LEU A 358 49.75 -6.69 6.44
C LEU A 358 49.74 -6.82 7.97
N ALA A 359 50.90 -6.70 8.61
CA ALA A 359 51.02 -6.62 10.07
C ALA A 359 51.16 -5.15 10.49
N LEU A 360 50.22 -4.65 11.31
CA LEU A 360 50.31 -3.32 11.92
C LEU A 360 50.48 -3.49 13.42
N GLU A 361 51.53 -2.89 13.99
CA GLU A 361 51.81 -3.01 15.41
C GLU A 361 52.13 -1.64 16.03
N SER A 362 51.35 -1.24 17.03
CA SER A 362 51.60 -0.07 17.87
C SER A 362 50.95 -0.23 19.24
N LYS A 363 51.49 0.43 20.27
CA LYS A 363 50.91 0.47 21.62
C LYS A 363 49.92 1.62 21.79
N ASP A 364 50.16 2.71 21.07
CA ASP A 364 49.51 4.00 21.34
C ASP A 364 49.24 4.83 20.06
N LYS A 365 49.58 4.32 18.86
CA LYS A 365 49.33 5.00 17.58
C LYS A 365 48.26 4.27 16.78
N GLY A 366 47.40 5.04 16.12
CA GLY A 366 46.47 4.55 15.10
C GLY A 366 47.07 4.63 13.69
N MET A 367 46.58 3.81 12.77
CA MET A 367 46.83 3.99 11.34
C MET A 367 46.01 5.16 10.82
N VAL A 368 46.66 6.14 10.20
CA VAL A 368 45.97 7.26 9.55
C VAL A 368 46.07 7.07 8.04
N ILE A 369 44.93 6.96 7.37
CA ILE A 369 44.85 6.90 5.91
C ILE A 369 44.88 8.33 5.36
N SER A 370 45.74 8.57 4.37
CA SER A 370 45.84 9.88 3.71
C SER A 370 44.49 10.29 3.10
N ARG A 371 43.99 11.47 3.50
CA ARG A 371 42.77 12.06 2.92
C ARG A 371 43.14 12.94 1.72
N VAL A 372 42.49 12.73 0.59
CA VAL A 372 42.70 13.53 -0.63
C VAL A 372 41.36 13.99 -1.19
N LEU A 373 41.34 15.11 -1.92
CA LEU A 373 40.11 15.64 -2.50
C LEU A 373 39.39 14.57 -3.34
N ASN A 374 40.13 13.92 -4.24
CA ASN A 374 39.73 12.72 -4.97
C ASN A 374 40.95 11.97 -5.53
N SER A 375 40.75 10.74 -6.01
CA SER A 375 41.81 9.88 -6.55
C SER A 375 42.61 10.45 -7.72
N ALA A 376 42.06 11.42 -8.48
CA ALA A 376 42.78 12.08 -9.57
C ALA A 376 43.92 13.00 -9.10
N LYS A 377 44.01 13.28 -7.79
CA LYS A 377 45.13 14.04 -7.20
C LYS A 377 46.38 13.19 -6.94
N ILE A 378 46.31 11.87 -7.13
CA ILE A 378 47.48 10.99 -7.04
C ILE A 378 48.09 10.84 -8.44
N THR A 379 49.22 11.51 -8.67
CA THR A 379 49.89 11.54 -9.99
C THR A 379 50.76 10.32 -10.29
N ASP A 380 51.11 9.52 -9.27
CA ASP A 380 51.88 8.27 -9.40
C ASP A 380 51.29 7.17 -8.50
N PRO A 381 50.13 6.59 -8.86
CA PRO A 381 49.49 5.57 -8.03
C PRO A 381 50.26 4.24 -8.08
N LYS A 382 50.42 3.60 -6.93
CA LYS A 382 51.04 2.26 -6.80
C LYS A 382 49.98 1.24 -6.43
N GLU A 383 50.11 0.01 -6.93
CA GLU A 383 49.27 -1.11 -6.49
C GLU A 383 49.34 -1.26 -4.97
N GLY A 384 48.17 -1.46 -4.34
CA GLY A 384 48.06 -1.57 -2.88
C GLY A 384 47.92 -0.23 -2.16
N MET A 385 48.00 0.92 -2.86
CA MET A 385 47.85 2.23 -2.22
C MET A 385 46.42 2.45 -1.70
N LEU A 386 46.31 2.97 -0.47
CA LEU A 386 45.06 3.31 0.21
C LEU A 386 44.93 4.82 0.40
N ILE A 387 43.76 5.38 0.08
CA ILE A 387 43.41 6.78 0.34
C ILE A 387 42.00 6.88 0.92
N TYR A 388 41.68 7.97 1.60
CA TYR A 388 40.31 8.38 1.84
C TYR A 388 39.95 9.48 0.84
N ASP A 389 39.05 9.17 -0.08
CA ASP A 389 38.56 10.09 -1.11
C ASP A 389 37.44 10.96 -0.53
N ILE A 390 37.66 12.28 -0.47
CA ILE A 390 36.71 13.21 0.16
C ILE A 390 35.46 13.40 -0.72
N THR A 391 35.61 13.41 -2.04
CA THR A 391 34.50 13.51 -2.98
C THR A 391 33.58 12.29 -2.86
N ASP A 392 34.17 11.09 -2.88
CA ASP A 392 33.39 9.83 -2.86
C ASP A 392 33.08 9.32 -1.43
N LYS A 393 33.60 10.00 -0.41
CA LYS A 393 33.41 9.70 1.03
C LYS A 393 33.74 8.25 1.42
N CYS A 394 34.74 7.65 0.78
CA CYS A 394 35.11 6.25 0.98
C CYS A 394 36.63 6.06 1.09
N VAL A 395 37.06 4.94 1.68
CA VAL A 395 38.44 4.47 1.53
C VAL A 395 38.57 3.83 0.16
N LYS A 396 39.51 4.26 -0.68
CA LYS A 396 39.82 3.64 -1.97
C LYS A 396 41.12 2.85 -1.93
N LEU A 397 41.14 1.73 -2.66
CA LEU A 397 42.33 0.93 -2.97
C LEU A 397 42.66 1.08 -4.46
N HIS A 398 43.94 1.29 -4.77
CA HIS A 398 44.45 1.18 -6.14
C HIS A 398 44.90 -0.26 -6.42
N ASN A 399 44.26 -0.93 -7.38
CA ASN A 399 44.54 -2.34 -7.69
C ASN A 399 45.68 -2.55 -8.72
N GLY A 400 46.45 -1.50 -9.01
CA GLY A 400 47.47 -1.49 -10.06
C GLY A 400 47.02 -0.81 -11.36
N THR A 401 45.71 -0.72 -11.59
CA THR A 401 45.15 -0.10 -12.82
C THR A 401 44.14 1.00 -12.52
N VAL A 402 43.25 0.77 -11.55
CA VAL A 402 42.11 1.65 -11.23
C VAL A 402 41.92 1.80 -9.73
N TRP A 403 41.32 2.92 -9.34
CA TRP A 403 40.92 3.20 -7.96
C TRP A 403 39.48 2.74 -7.69
N ASN A 404 39.27 1.97 -6.62
CA ASN A 404 37.94 1.51 -6.22
C ASN A 404 37.67 1.79 -4.75
N CYS A 405 36.46 2.20 -4.38
CA CYS A 405 36.04 2.23 -2.98
C CYS A 405 36.04 0.81 -2.40
N ILE A 406 36.69 0.62 -1.26
CA ILE A 406 36.59 -0.60 -0.48
C ILE A 406 35.19 -0.67 0.09
N LYS A 407 34.51 -1.78 -0.18
CA LYS A 407 33.19 -2.09 0.36
C LYS A 407 33.33 -3.35 1.19
N ASN A 408 32.68 -3.35 2.36
CA ASN A 408 32.48 -4.60 3.08
C ASN A 408 31.45 -5.40 2.29
N THR A 409 31.91 -6.36 1.50
CA THR A 409 31.03 -7.33 0.86
C THR A 409 30.94 -8.51 1.80
N CYS A 410 29.75 -8.74 2.34
CA CYS A 410 29.34 -10.12 2.48
C CYS A 410 29.38 -10.64 1.04
N ASP A 411 30.30 -11.56 0.72
CA ASP A 411 29.98 -12.45 -0.39
C ASP A 411 28.56 -12.91 -0.10
N PRO A 412 27.59 -12.61 -0.99
CA PRO A 412 26.22 -13.04 -0.74
C PRO A 412 26.35 -14.50 -0.40
N LEU A 413 25.76 -14.90 0.76
CA LEU A 413 25.60 -16.30 1.14
C LEU A 413 25.50 -17.08 -0.17
N VAL A 414 26.53 -17.85 -0.51
CA VAL A 414 26.56 -18.55 -1.80
C VAL A 414 25.25 -19.29 -1.83
N GLU A 415 24.33 -18.83 -2.68
CA GLU A 415 22.97 -19.34 -2.65
C GLU A 415 23.14 -20.81 -2.94
N ALA A 416 22.73 -21.66 -1.99
CA ALA A 416 23.04 -23.07 -2.06
C ALA A 416 22.54 -23.60 -3.41
N PRO A 417 23.36 -24.39 -4.14
CA PRO A 417 22.99 -24.85 -5.47
C PRO A 417 21.58 -25.44 -5.47
N ARG A 418 20.69 -24.78 -6.21
CA ARG A 418 19.29 -25.17 -6.35
C ARG A 418 18.86 -24.93 -7.79
N LYS A 419 17.67 -25.40 -8.14
CA LYS A 419 17.11 -25.09 -9.44
C LYS A 419 16.64 -23.64 -9.50
N ILE A 420 16.74 -23.07 -10.68
CA ILE A 420 16.34 -21.71 -11.00
C ILE A 420 14.95 -21.71 -11.60
N ARG A 421 14.02 -21.00 -10.98
CA ARG A 421 12.62 -20.93 -11.42
C ARG A 421 12.46 -19.81 -12.43
N ILE A 422 12.11 -20.15 -13.65
CA ILE A 422 11.90 -19.21 -14.75
C ILE A 422 10.42 -19.15 -15.09
N GLY A 423 9.84 -17.95 -14.95
CA GLY A 423 8.48 -17.64 -15.38
C GLY A 423 8.48 -17.10 -16.81
N SER A 424 7.79 -17.78 -17.72
CA SER A 424 7.79 -17.50 -19.15
C SER A 424 6.47 -16.84 -19.58
N PHE A 425 6.53 -15.56 -19.96
CA PHE A 425 5.37 -14.79 -20.41
C PHE A 425 5.42 -14.57 -21.93
N ALA A 426 4.49 -15.22 -22.65
CA ALA A 426 4.37 -15.33 -24.13
C ALA A 426 5.02 -16.59 -24.74
N GLY A 427 4.92 -16.71 -26.07
CA GLY A 427 5.35 -17.90 -26.81
C GLY A 427 6.84 -17.94 -27.13
N TYR A 428 7.49 -16.79 -27.31
CA TYR A 428 8.91 -16.67 -27.66
C TYR A 428 9.75 -16.24 -26.45
N THR A 429 9.86 -17.17 -25.51
CA THR A 429 10.57 -16.99 -24.25
C THR A 429 11.30 -18.27 -23.86
N ILE A 430 12.33 -18.12 -23.03
CA ILE A 430 13.08 -19.21 -22.41
C ILE A 430 12.11 -20.18 -21.72
N GLY A 431 12.34 -21.49 -21.88
CA GLY A 431 11.45 -22.54 -21.38
C GLY A 431 10.32 -22.94 -22.34
N LYS A 432 10.07 -22.19 -23.42
CA LYS A 432 9.07 -22.54 -24.45
C LYS A 432 9.69 -23.27 -25.65
N SER A 433 8.86 -24.02 -26.37
CA SER A 433 9.27 -24.84 -27.52
C SER A 433 9.92 -24.06 -28.66
N ASN A 434 9.63 -22.76 -28.78
CA ASN A 434 10.27 -21.91 -29.78
C ASN A 434 11.79 -21.74 -29.57
N PHE A 435 12.30 -21.98 -28.35
CA PHE A 435 13.72 -21.91 -27.99
C PHE A 435 14.28 -23.31 -27.67
N SER A 436 13.86 -24.33 -28.40
CA SER A 436 14.17 -25.74 -28.09
C SER A 436 15.67 -26.04 -27.96
N ALA A 437 16.51 -25.53 -28.86
CA ALA A 437 17.96 -25.71 -28.81
C ALA A 437 18.57 -25.04 -27.58
N TYR A 438 18.26 -23.76 -27.34
CA TYR A 438 18.75 -23.03 -26.16
C TYR A 438 18.29 -23.69 -24.84
N ASN A 439 17.03 -24.13 -24.75
CA ASN A 439 16.52 -24.84 -23.58
C ASN A 439 17.22 -26.19 -23.35
N SER A 440 17.61 -26.88 -24.43
CA SER A 440 18.40 -28.11 -24.36
C SER A 440 19.82 -27.84 -23.83
N GLN A 441 20.44 -26.72 -24.21
CA GLN A 441 21.72 -26.28 -23.67
C GLN A 441 21.61 -25.85 -22.20
N LEU A 442 20.53 -25.17 -21.79
CA LEU A 442 20.26 -24.80 -20.39
C LEU A 442 20.07 -26.03 -19.49
N THR A 443 19.43 -27.08 -19.99
CA THR A 443 19.15 -28.30 -19.21
C THR A 443 20.25 -29.36 -19.29
N ASN A 444 21.29 -29.12 -20.10
CA ASN A 444 22.48 -29.97 -20.12
C ASN A 444 23.33 -29.75 -18.86
N LEU A 445 23.48 -30.81 -18.06
CA LEU A 445 24.25 -30.80 -16.80
C LEU A 445 25.75 -30.50 -16.97
N SER A 446 26.27 -30.65 -18.19
CA SER A 446 27.66 -30.26 -18.52
C SER A 446 27.80 -28.74 -18.64
N ASN A 447 26.72 -28.02 -18.92
CA ASN A 447 26.70 -26.56 -19.01
C ASN A 447 26.27 -25.94 -17.67
N TYR A 448 25.20 -26.46 -17.07
CA TYR A 448 24.62 -25.97 -15.82
C TYR A 448 24.31 -27.11 -14.86
N GLY A 449 24.97 -27.13 -13.72
CA GLY A 449 24.84 -28.20 -12.75
C GLY A 449 26.09 -28.30 -11.89
N PRO A 450 26.09 -29.11 -10.82
CA PRO A 450 27.21 -29.19 -9.86
C PRO A 450 28.58 -29.51 -10.50
N THR A 451 28.57 -30.15 -11.68
CA THR A 451 29.76 -30.53 -12.44
C THR A 451 29.90 -29.79 -13.77
N GLY A 452 29.00 -28.84 -14.07
CA GLY A 452 28.97 -28.11 -15.33
C GLY A 452 29.93 -26.92 -15.38
N THR A 453 29.88 -26.18 -16.48
CA THR A 453 30.61 -24.91 -16.63
C THR A 453 30.12 -23.84 -15.66
N PHE A 454 28.81 -23.78 -15.38
CA PHE A 454 28.22 -22.97 -14.31
C PHE A 454 27.71 -23.88 -13.18
N LYS A 455 28.41 -23.87 -12.04
CA LYS A 455 28.28 -24.84 -10.94
C LYS A 455 27.32 -24.43 -9.83
N GLY A 456 27.01 -23.14 -9.72
CA GLY A 456 26.21 -22.60 -8.63
C GLY A 456 24.74 -23.00 -8.63
N ILE A 457 24.27 -23.83 -9.56
CA ILE A 457 22.86 -24.24 -9.66
C ILE A 457 22.74 -25.74 -9.90
N THR A 458 21.57 -26.31 -9.65
CA THR A 458 21.27 -27.73 -9.93
C THR A 458 20.40 -27.95 -11.16
N GLY A 459 20.01 -26.87 -11.85
CA GLY A 459 19.24 -26.89 -13.09
C GLY A 459 18.22 -25.76 -13.18
N PHE A 460 17.24 -25.90 -14.07
CA PHE A 460 16.17 -24.93 -14.30
C PHE A 460 14.79 -25.58 -14.16
N GLU A 461 13.81 -24.80 -13.69
CA GLU A 461 12.39 -25.13 -13.70
C GLU A 461 11.67 -24.07 -14.52
N PHE A 462 11.06 -24.49 -15.62
CA PHE A 462 10.30 -23.60 -16.51
C PHE A 462 8.82 -23.69 -16.17
N SER A 463 8.16 -22.54 -16.17
CA SER A 463 6.74 -22.46 -15.84
C SER A 463 6.07 -21.32 -16.59
N ASP A 464 4.83 -21.55 -16.97
CA ASP A 464 4.05 -20.57 -17.71
C ASP A 464 3.58 -19.46 -16.77
N LEU A 465 3.97 -18.23 -17.10
CA LEU A 465 3.50 -17.04 -16.41
C LEU A 465 2.29 -16.50 -17.18
N SER A 466 1.09 -16.74 -16.67
CA SER A 466 -0.14 -16.30 -17.34
C SER A 466 -0.39 -14.80 -17.13
N SER A 467 -1.17 -14.20 -18.04
CA SER A 467 -1.65 -12.82 -17.91
C SER A 467 -2.36 -12.56 -16.58
N VAL A 468 -3.12 -13.54 -16.08
CA VAL A 468 -3.80 -13.45 -14.78
C VAL A 468 -2.80 -13.42 -13.64
N VAL A 469 -1.83 -14.35 -13.62
CA VAL A 469 -0.81 -14.43 -12.55
C VAL A 469 0.02 -13.14 -12.49
N LEU A 470 0.43 -12.61 -13.65
CA LEU A 470 1.21 -11.38 -13.71
C LEU A 470 0.42 -10.14 -13.26
N THR A 471 -0.91 -10.15 -13.42
CA THR A 471 -1.78 -9.04 -13.01
C THR A 471 -2.16 -9.12 -11.53
N SER A 472 -2.33 -10.33 -10.98
CA SER A 472 -2.86 -10.52 -9.62
C SER A 472 -1.81 -10.63 -8.52
N ASN A 473 -0.52 -10.73 -8.87
CA ASN A 473 0.57 -10.85 -7.91
C ASN A 473 1.45 -9.60 -7.92
N THR A 474 1.76 -9.10 -6.73
CA THR A 474 2.76 -8.04 -6.49
C THR A 474 4.18 -8.52 -6.83
N GLY A 475 5.13 -7.59 -6.96
CA GLY A 475 6.55 -7.91 -7.20
C GLY A 475 7.14 -8.93 -6.22
N ASP A 476 6.84 -8.76 -4.92
CA ASP A 476 7.23 -9.70 -3.85
C ASP A 476 6.66 -11.11 -4.04
N GLN A 477 5.36 -11.19 -4.34
CA GLN A 477 4.68 -12.46 -4.58
C GLN A 477 5.27 -13.17 -5.80
N LEU A 478 5.58 -12.43 -6.87
CA LEU A 478 6.28 -12.96 -8.03
C LEU A 478 7.70 -13.42 -7.69
N LYS A 479 8.44 -12.70 -6.83
CA LYS A 479 9.79 -13.07 -6.40
C LYS A 479 9.80 -14.36 -5.56
N ASN A 480 8.74 -14.61 -4.81
CA ASN A 480 8.57 -15.85 -4.07
C ASN A 480 8.35 -17.06 -4.99
N SER A 481 7.77 -16.86 -6.18
CA SER A 481 7.50 -17.93 -7.16
C SER A 481 8.60 -18.09 -8.20
N TYR A 482 9.26 -17.01 -8.60
CA TYR A 482 10.21 -16.98 -9.71
C TYR A 482 11.55 -16.34 -9.31
N ASP A 483 12.62 -16.81 -9.93
CA ASP A 483 13.95 -16.20 -9.82
C ASP A 483 14.22 -15.31 -11.03
N ILE A 484 13.80 -15.77 -12.21
CA ILE A 484 13.85 -15.03 -13.47
C ILE A 484 12.46 -14.94 -14.07
N ILE A 485 12.07 -13.75 -14.54
CA ILE A 485 10.91 -13.58 -15.43
C ILE A 485 11.44 -13.27 -16.82
N ASN A 486 11.08 -14.09 -17.81
CA ASN A 486 11.35 -13.79 -19.21
C ASN A 486 10.05 -13.43 -19.92
N THR A 487 10.01 -12.23 -20.51
CA THR A 487 8.88 -11.74 -21.30
C THR A 487 9.28 -11.67 -22.76
N GLY A 488 8.33 -11.87 -23.67
CA GLY A 488 8.61 -11.79 -25.11
C GLY A 488 7.44 -11.25 -25.92
N TYR A 489 7.30 -11.81 -27.13
CA TYR A 489 6.34 -11.54 -28.21
C TYR A 489 4.86 -11.47 -27.79
N SER A 490 4.49 -10.47 -26.98
CA SER A 490 3.13 -10.17 -26.56
C SER A 490 3.06 -8.74 -26.01
N SER A 491 1.93 -8.07 -26.24
CA SER A 491 1.66 -6.80 -25.55
C SER A 491 1.39 -7.07 -24.07
N MET A 492 1.79 -6.13 -23.22
CA MET A 492 1.61 -6.17 -21.77
C MET A 492 0.87 -4.91 -21.31
N THR A 493 0.02 -5.02 -20.30
CA THR A 493 -0.64 -3.83 -19.69
C THR A 493 0.33 -3.06 -18.79
N SER A 494 0.04 -1.79 -18.49
CA SER A 494 0.86 -0.99 -17.58
C SER A 494 0.97 -1.60 -16.17
N VAL A 495 -0.09 -2.27 -15.69
CA VAL A 495 -0.08 -2.95 -14.38
C VAL A 495 0.90 -4.12 -14.40
N GLN A 496 0.80 -4.97 -15.42
CA GLN A 496 1.70 -6.12 -15.58
C GLN A 496 3.16 -5.67 -15.72
N ALA A 497 3.42 -4.62 -16.51
CA ALA A 497 4.75 -4.05 -16.69
C ALA A 497 5.31 -3.52 -15.36
N GLN A 498 4.49 -2.84 -14.57
CA GLN A 498 4.88 -2.35 -13.26
C GLN A 498 5.21 -3.51 -12.31
N HIS A 499 4.44 -4.59 -12.31
CA HIS A 499 4.73 -5.76 -11.47
C HIS A 499 6.05 -6.46 -11.86
N VAL A 500 6.41 -6.49 -13.15
CA VAL A 500 7.74 -6.97 -13.58
C VAL A 500 8.84 -6.04 -13.05
N ALA A 501 8.66 -4.73 -13.13
CA ALA A 501 9.63 -3.76 -12.58
C ALA A 501 9.78 -3.89 -11.06
N ASP A 502 8.67 -4.09 -10.33
CA ASP A 502 8.67 -4.28 -8.88
C ASP A 502 9.33 -5.62 -8.50
N PHE A 503 9.04 -6.71 -9.23
CA PHE A 503 9.75 -7.99 -9.08
C PHE A 503 11.28 -7.85 -9.17
N VAL A 504 11.78 -6.99 -10.08
CA VAL A 504 13.21 -6.70 -10.20
C VAL A 504 13.73 -5.92 -8.98
N LYS A 505 12.97 -4.96 -8.47
CA LYS A 505 13.32 -4.19 -7.25
C LYS A 505 13.39 -5.09 -6.01
N GLU A 506 12.55 -6.12 -5.95
CA GLU A 506 12.58 -7.17 -4.91
C GLU A 506 13.71 -8.20 -5.12
N GLY A 507 14.57 -7.98 -6.11
CA GLY A 507 15.80 -8.71 -6.31
C GLY A 507 15.71 -9.84 -7.34
N GLY A 508 14.58 -9.99 -8.03
CA GLY A 508 14.44 -10.89 -9.17
C GLY A 508 15.20 -10.37 -10.39
N VAL A 509 15.37 -11.22 -11.40
CA VAL A 509 16.00 -10.81 -12.67
C VAL A 509 14.99 -10.88 -13.80
N ALA A 510 14.84 -9.81 -14.57
CA ALA A 510 13.96 -9.79 -15.74
C ALA A 510 14.79 -9.85 -17.03
N ILE A 511 14.40 -10.72 -17.95
CA ILE A 511 14.92 -10.76 -19.33
C ILE A 511 13.77 -10.34 -20.25
N ILE A 512 13.91 -9.21 -20.92
CA ILE A 512 12.85 -8.61 -21.76
C ILE A 512 13.25 -8.76 -23.22
N ASN A 513 12.61 -9.69 -23.93
CA ASN A 513 12.79 -9.86 -25.36
C ASN A 513 11.82 -8.92 -26.08
N LEU A 514 12.36 -7.93 -26.77
CA LEU A 514 11.61 -7.03 -27.62
C LEU A 514 11.39 -7.65 -29.00
N ASP A 515 10.41 -7.10 -29.71
CA ASP A 515 10.18 -7.34 -31.14
C ASP A 515 9.67 -6.01 -31.77
N ASN A 516 9.34 -6.07 -33.05
CA ASN A 516 8.89 -5.01 -33.92
C ASN A 516 7.65 -4.27 -33.39
N THR A 517 7.25 -3.26 -34.17
CA THR A 517 6.10 -2.41 -33.82
C THR A 517 4.74 -3.10 -33.91
N ALA A 518 4.64 -4.40 -34.21
CA ALA A 518 3.38 -5.14 -34.17
C ALA A 518 2.88 -5.36 -32.72
N TYR A 519 3.77 -5.20 -31.73
CA TYR A 519 3.44 -5.35 -30.31
C TYR A 519 3.77 -4.06 -29.55
N ASN A 520 2.93 -3.74 -28.57
CA ASN A 520 3.09 -2.54 -27.76
C ASN A 520 4.00 -2.84 -26.56
N PHE A 521 5.29 -2.51 -26.69
CA PHE A 521 6.27 -2.60 -25.60
C PHE A 521 6.38 -1.31 -24.77
N ASN A 522 5.66 -0.24 -25.12
CA ASN A 522 5.73 1.02 -24.39
C ASN A 522 5.49 0.88 -22.88
N PRO A 523 4.54 0.04 -22.40
CA PRO A 523 4.33 -0.15 -20.97
C PRO A 523 5.56 -0.69 -20.25
N ILE A 524 6.22 -1.73 -20.81
CA ILE A 524 7.41 -2.32 -20.18
C ILE A 524 8.63 -1.40 -20.29
N LEU A 525 8.81 -0.70 -21.42
CA LEU A 525 9.87 0.30 -21.58
C LEU A 525 9.71 1.43 -20.53
N THR A 526 8.49 1.95 -20.38
CA THR A 526 8.18 3.02 -19.43
C THR A 526 8.39 2.59 -17.98
N ALA A 527 7.99 1.36 -17.62
CA ALA A 527 8.16 0.83 -16.26
C ALA A 527 9.63 0.76 -15.81
N PHE A 528 10.55 0.65 -16.76
CA PHE A 528 12.00 0.66 -16.54
C PHE A 528 12.66 2.02 -16.86
N GLY A 529 11.88 3.08 -17.06
CA GLY A 529 12.36 4.44 -17.26
C GLY A 529 12.93 4.74 -18.66
N ILE A 530 12.71 3.87 -19.63
CA ILE A 530 13.08 4.12 -21.04
C ILE A 530 12.03 5.06 -21.65
N ILE A 531 12.49 6.13 -22.28
CA ILE A 531 11.60 7.14 -22.88
C ILE A 531 11.30 6.84 -24.35
N GLY A 532 10.12 7.24 -24.83
CA GLY A 532 9.69 7.02 -26.22
C GLY A 532 9.07 5.64 -26.47
N SER A 533 9.15 5.15 -27.71
CA SER A 533 8.51 3.89 -28.13
C SER A 533 9.49 2.95 -28.83
N ASN A 534 9.15 1.67 -28.91
CA ASN A 534 9.91 0.72 -29.72
C ASN A 534 9.69 1.02 -31.23
N GLY A 535 10.77 0.93 -32.00
CA GLY A 535 10.75 1.01 -33.47
C GLY A 535 11.04 -0.34 -34.12
N ASN A 536 11.25 -0.33 -35.44
CA ASN A 536 11.74 -1.50 -36.18
C ASN A 536 13.27 -1.48 -36.26
N GLY A 537 13.88 -2.57 -35.78
CA GLY A 537 15.33 -2.74 -35.68
C GLY A 537 15.97 -3.49 -36.84
N ALA A 538 17.25 -3.81 -36.67
CA ALA A 538 18.00 -4.65 -37.58
C ALA A 538 18.14 -6.08 -37.06
N VAL A 539 18.16 -7.04 -37.99
CA VAL A 539 18.37 -8.48 -37.69
C VAL A 539 19.77 -8.75 -37.15
N SER A 540 20.73 -7.85 -37.35
CA SER A 540 22.14 -8.07 -36.98
C SER A 540 22.63 -7.04 -35.98
N ALA A 541 23.41 -7.52 -35.01
CA ALA A 541 24.08 -6.70 -34.01
C ALA A 541 25.54 -7.15 -33.84
N ILE A 542 26.33 -6.32 -33.16
CA ILE A 542 27.69 -6.66 -32.74
C ILE A 542 27.83 -6.39 -31.25
N SER A 543 28.44 -7.34 -30.52
CA SER A 543 28.71 -7.15 -29.10
C SER A 543 29.84 -6.15 -28.86
N SER A 544 29.80 -5.51 -27.69
CA SER A 544 30.73 -4.45 -27.29
C SER A 544 32.18 -4.94 -27.27
N SER A 545 33.11 -4.05 -27.60
CA SER A 545 34.55 -4.25 -27.43
C SER A 545 35.02 -4.05 -25.98
N VAL A 546 34.17 -3.44 -25.13
CA VAL A 546 34.53 -3.01 -23.78
C VAL A 546 33.70 -3.75 -22.74
N ASN A 547 32.37 -3.65 -22.83
CA ASN A 547 31.45 -4.18 -21.84
C ASN A 547 31.16 -5.67 -22.13
N GLU A 548 31.26 -6.50 -21.11
CA GLU A 548 30.86 -7.90 -21.17
C GLU A 548 29.90 -8.22 -20.02
N LEU A 549 28.87 -9.03 -20.29
CA LEU A 549 27.94 -9.50 -19.26
C LEU A 549 28.65 -10.49 -18.32
N SER A 550 29.32 -11.47 -18.92
CA SER A 550 30.09 -12.51 -18.24
C SER A 550 31.07 -13.13 -19.22
N ASN A 551 32.05 -13.87 -18.70
CA ASN A 551 33.04 -14.64 -19.45
C ASN A 551 33.09 -16.12 -19.03
N VAL A 552 32.10 -16.60 -18.25
CA VAL A 552 31.98 -17.99 -17.77
C VAL A 552 32.03 -19.00 -18.91
N PHE A 553 31.31 -18.72 -20.00
CA PHE A 553 31.32 -19.58 -21.20
C PHE A 553 32.34 -19.10 -22.26
N GLY A 554 33.32 -18.30 -21.85
CA GLY A 554 34.36 -17.72 -22.72
C GLY A 554 34.05 -16.29 -23.16
N ASN A 555 34.96 -15.73 -23.97
CA ASN A 555 34.91 -14.33 -24.43
C ASN A 555 33.69 -14.05 -25.32
N THR A 556 33.06 -12.89 -25.11
CA THR A 556 31.85 -12.44 -25.81
C THR A 556 32.00 -11.08 -26.46
N LYS A 557 33.20 -10.50 -26.49
CA LYS A 557 33.47 -9.17 -27.09
C LYS A 557 33.66 -9.24 -28.60
N ASN A 558 33.16 -8.23 -29.32
CA ASN A 558 33.27 -8.08 -30.78
C ASN A 558 32.76 -9.29 -31.59
N ILE A 559 31.69 -9.94 -31.14
CA ILE A 559 31.08 -11.04 -31.88
C ILE A 559 29.87 -10.55 -32.67
N SER A 560 29.70 -11.11 -33.86
CA SER A 560 28.48 -10.90 -34.65
C SER A 560 27.33 -11.67 -34.01
N LEU A 561 26.20 -10.99 -33.83
CA LEU A 561 24.98 -11.54 -33.28
C LEU A 561 23.88 -11.49 -34.35
N SER A 562 23.16 -12.58 -34.50
CA SER A 562 22.04 -12.69 -35.43
C SER A 562 20.73 -12.89 -34.66
N GLY A 563 19.78 -12.01 -34.91
CA GLY A 563 18.39 -12.18 -34.53
C GLY A 563 17.60 -13.01 -35.55
N ALA A 564 16.28 -13.01 -35.43
CA ALA A 564 15.35 -13.67 -36.34
C ALA A 564 14.36 -12.60 -36.82
N ALA A 565 14.01 -12.57 -38.11
CA ALA A 565 13.21 -11.51 -38.74
C ALA A 565 12.12 -10.91 -37.82
N THR A 566 11.98 -9.57 -37.87
CA THR A 566 11.21 -8.68 -36.97
C THR A 566 11.92 -8.33 -35.66
N GLN A 567 12.23 -7.03 -35.45
CA GLN A 567 13.07 -6.56 -34.34
C GLN A 567 12.55 -5.30 -33.68
N GLY A 568 12.69 -5.23 -32.36
CA GLY A 568 12.43 -4.03 -31.59
C GLY A 568 13.65 -3.12 -31.57
N ARG A 569 13.47 -1.85 -31.92
CA ARG A 569 14.53 -0.85 -31.80
C ARG A 569 14.30 0.06 -30.60
N VAL A 570 15.34 0.23 -29.79
CA VAL A 570 15.48 1.32 -28.82
C VAL A 570 16.79 2.05 -29.10
N LEU A 571 16.77 3.38 -29.10
CA LEU A 571 17.94 4.22 -29.34
C LEU A 571 18.69 4.50 -28.03
N ALA A 572 20.00 4.72 -28.12
CA ALA A 572 20.83 4.99 -26.93
C ALA A 572 20.38 6.23 -26.14
N ASN A 573 19.83 7.25 -26.81
CA ASN A 573 19.31 8.46 -26.17
C ASN A 573 17.96 8.26 -25.45
N GLN A 574 17.32 7.09 -25.63
CA GLN A 574 16.10 6.72 -24.90
C GLN A 574 16.40 6.03 -23.56
N LEU A 575 17.64 5.58 -23.36
CA LEU A 575 18.02 4.82 -22.16
C LEU A 575 18.22 5.73 -20.94
N PRO A 576 17.90 5.25 -19.73
CA PRO A 576 18.34 5.87 -18.49
C PRO A 576 19.86 6.06 -18.44
N SER A 577 20.33 7.09 -17.74
CA SER A 577 21.77 7.39 -17.62
C SER A 577 22.58 6.29 -16.93
N ALA A 578 21.93 5.42 -16.16
CA ALA A 578 22.55 4.29 -15.48
C ALA A 578 22.59 2.99 -16.32
N SER A 579 22.26 3.06 -17.62
CA SER A 579 22.27 1.90 -18.49
C SER A 579 23.66 1.50 -18.95
N THR A 580 23.89 0.18 -19.10
CA THR A 580 25.11 -0.38 -19.69
C THR A 580 24.76 -1.13 -20.96
N VAL A 581 25.40 -0.78 -22.07
CA VAL A 581 25.15 -1.39 -23.38
C VAL A 581 26.21 -2.46 -23.68
N TYR A 582 25.76 -3.66 -24.05
CA TYR A 582 26.59 -4.83 -24.34
C TYR A 582 26.57 -5.23 -25.82
N ALA A 583 25.61 -4.76 -26.60
CA ALA A 583 25.59 -4.93 -28.05
C ALA A 583 24.84 -3.77 -28.72
N ASN A 584 25.21 -3.46 -29.97
CA ASN A 584 24.53 -2.46 -30.81
C ASN A 584 24.15 -3.07 -32.16
N GLU A 585 23.05 -2.60 -32.75
CA GLU A 585 22.68 -2.94 -34.13
C GLU A 585 23.78 -2.52 -35.11
N THR A 586 24.00 -3.29 -36.18
CA THR A 586 25.06 -3.00 -37.17
C THR A 586 24.65 -2.01 -38.26
N VAL A 587 23.37 -1.60 -38.32
CA VAL A 587 22.88 -0.67 -39.34
C VAL A 587 23.19 0.79 -38.99
N THR A 588 23.32 1.63 -40.02
CA THR A 588 23.56 3.07 -39.84
C THR A 588 22.39 3.73 -39.09
N GLY A 589 22.70 4.44 -37.99
CA GLY A 589 21.70 4.99 -37.07
C GLY A 589 21.06 3.95 -36.13
N GLY A 590 21.64 2.75 -36.05
CA GLY A 590 21.12 1.59 -35.32
C GLY A 590 20.92 1.81 -33.82
N GLY A 591 19.98 1.05 -33.26
CA GLY A 591 19.66 1.04 -31.84
C GLY A 591 20.62 0.23 -30.98
N VAL A 592 20.32 0.19 -29.68
CA VAL A 592 20.95 -0.72 -28.73
C VAL A 592 20.33 -2.12 -28.89
N ALA A 593 21.18 -3.13 -28.87
CA ALA A 593 20.77 -4.52 -29.05
C ALA A 593 20.57 -5.22 -27.70
N VAL A 594 21.58 -5.18 -26.83
CA VAL A 594 21.50 -5.78 -25.49
C VAL A 594 22.00 -4.79 -24.47
N TRP A 595 21.21 -4.52 -23.44
CA TRP A 595 21.58 -3.58 -22.38
C TRP A 595 20.97 -3.97 -21.04
N THR A 596 21.58 -3.45 -19.98
CA THR A 596 21.02 -3.51 -18.62
C THR A 596 20.76 -2.10 -18.08
N ILE A 597 20.00 -2.01 -17.00
CA ILE A 597 19.71 -0.75 -16.32
C ILE A 597 20.17 -0.83 -14.87
N GLY A 598 21.07 0.09 -14.48
CA GLY A 598 21.54 0.28 -13.12
C GLY A 598 20.57 1.08 -12.24
N GLY A 599 21.11 1.84 -11.27
CA GLY A 599 20.30 2.60 -10.33
C GLY A 599 19.44 1.69 -9.45
N ASP A 600 18.14 1.98 -9.37
CA ASP A 600 17.18 1.22 -8.56
C ASP A 600 17.08 -0.25 -8.97
N PHE A 601 17.33 -0.57 -10.25
CA PHE A 601 17.28 -1.94 -10.78
C PHE A 601 18.60 -2.70 -10.65
N LYS A 602 19.69 -2.03 -10.25
CA LYS A 602 20.99 -2.64 -9.93
C LYS A 602 21.54 -3.61 -11.00
N GLY A 603 21.21 -3.38 -12.28
CA GLY A 603 21.64 -4.24 -13.39
C GLY A 603 20.85 -5.54 -13.54
N LYS A 604 19.74 -5.71 -12.81
CA LYS A 604 18.92 -6.94 -12.77
C LYS A 604 17.84 -7.03 -13.85
N VAL A 605 17.78 -6.08 -14.76
CA VAL A 605 16.96 -6.17 -15.98
C VAL A 605 17.87 -6.20 -17.19
N ILE A 606 17.64 -7.18 -18.07
CA ILE A 606 18.37 -7.39 -19.31
C ILE A 606 17.37 -7.25 -20.46
N PHE A 607 17.56 -6.25 -21.29
CA PHE A 607 16.78 -6.10 -22.52
C PHE A 607 17.53 -6.73 -23.68
N VAL A 608 16.77 -7.39 -24.55
CA VAL A 608 17.24 -8.00 -25.79
C VAL A 608 16.35 -7.49 -26.91
N TRP A 609 16.94 -6.93 -27.96
CA TRP A 609 16.20 -6.28 -29.05
C TRP A 609 15.37 -7.23 -29.93
N ASP A 610 15.69 -8.52 -29.88
CA ASP A 610 15.11 -9.56 -30.72
C ASP A 610 15.18 -10.91 -29.98
N GLU A 611 14.04 -11.58 -29.84
CA GLU A 611 13.93 -12.91 -29.24
C GLU A 611 14.62 -14.00 -30.09
N GLY A 612 14.78 -13.72 -31.39
CA GLY A 612 15.60 -14.43 -32.36
C GLY A 612 17.05 -14.66 -31.93
N LEU A 613 17.59 -13.81 -31.05
CA LEU A 613 18.92 -14.01 -30.46
C LEU A 613 19.06 -15.41 -29.82
N PHE A 614 17.98 -15.95 -29.25
CA PHE A 614 17.94 -17.25 -28.56
C PHE A 614 17.52 -18.44 -29.44
N ARG A 615 17.12 -18.20 -30.69
CA ARG A 615 16.63 -19.23 -31.63
C ARG A 615 17.27 -19.17 -33.01
N ALA A 616 18.35 -18.41 -33.17
CA ALA A 616 19.13 -18.37 -34.40
C ALA A 616 19.64 -19.78 -34.74
N SER A 617 19.81 -20.07 -36.03
CA SER A 617 20.31 -21.37 -36.49
C SER A 617 21.73 -21.71 -35.99
N THR A 618 22.45 -20.72 -35.47
CA THR A 618 23.76 -20.88 -34.81
C THR A 618 23.66 -21.42 -33.38
N ILE A 619 22.43 -21.57 -32.84
CA ILE A 619 22.16 -22.21 -31.56
C ILE A 619 21.63 -23.60 -31.87
N ALA A 620 22.46 -24.62 -31.63
CA ALA A 620 22.14 -25.99 -32.00
C ALA A 620 22.65 -26.98 -30.96
N GLU A 621 22.13 -28.21 -31.04
CA GLU A 621 22.60 -29.32 -30.22
C GLU A 621 22.56 -29.00 -28.70
N THR A 622 23.48 -29.57 -27.91
CA THR A 622 23.51 -29.42 -26.45
C THR A 622 24.83 -28.83 -25.93
N ILE A 623 25.83 -28.66 -26.79
CA ILE A 623 27.14 -28.08 -26.46
C ILE A 623 27.06 -26.57 -26.73
N ILE A 624 27.80 -25.79 -25.94
CA ILE A 624 27.96 -24.34 -26.13
C ILE A 624 29.32 -24.13 -26.80
N ASP A 625 29.35 -23.92 -28.11
CA ASP A 625 30.61 -23.81 -28.85
C ASP A 625 30.65 -22.61 -29.80
N THR A 626 29.51 -22.15 -30.32
CA THR A 626 29.47 -21.00 -31.23
C THR A 626 29.62 -19.68 -30.48
N PRO A 627 30.16 -18.62 -31.11
CA PRO A 627 30.26 -17.30 -30.48
C PRO A 627 28.91 -16.80 -29.95
N GLN A 628 27.83 -16.98 -30.72
CA GLN A 628 26.49 -16.53 -30.33
C GLN A 628 25.95 -17.32 -29.13
N GLU A 629 26.15 -18.65 -29.09
CA GLU A 629 25.81 -19.47 -27.92
C GLU A 629 26.52 -18.98 -26.66
N ARG A 630 27.84 -18.75 -26.74
CA ARG A 630 28.60 -18.22 -25.59
C ARG A 630 28.06 -16.88 -25.12
N PHE A 631 27.58 -16.02 -26.02
CA PHE A 631 26.99 -14.75 -25.66
C PHE A 631 25.66 -14.90 -24.91
N VAL A 632 24.72 -15.69 -25.44
CA VAL A 632 23.43 -15.91 -24.75
C VAL A 632 23.57 -16.70 -23.45
N HIS A 633 24.57 -17.57 -23.35
CA HIS A 633 24.88 -18.29 -22.11
C HIS A 633 25.61 -17.41 -21.08
N ASN A 634 26.47 -16.49 -21.51
CA ASN A 634 27.03 -15.48 -20.61
C ASN A 634 26.00 -14.44 -20.16
N LEU A 635 24.96 -14.17 -20.96
CA LEU A 635 23.80 -13.40 -20.53
C LEU A 635 23.06 -14.11 -19.39
N MET A 636 22.80 -15.41 -19.53
CA MET A 636 22.21 -16.21 -18.45
C MET A 636 23.13 -16.30 -17.24
N ALA A 637 24.43 -16.52 -17.42
CA ALA A 637 25.40 -16.54 -16.32
C ALA A 637 25.40 -15.21 -15.54
N TYR A 638 25.34 -14.08 -16.24
CA TYR A 638 25.17 -12.77 -15.61
C TYR A 638 23.87 -12.69 -14.80
N ALA A 639 22.74 -13.14 -15.34
CA ALA A 639 21.47 -13.19 -14.61
C ALA A 639 21.57 -14.02 -13.31
N LEU A 640 22.25 -15.18 -13.36
CA LEU A 640 22.47 -16.03 -12.19
C LEU A 640 23.40 -15.37 -11.15
N ILE A 641 24.46 -14.69 -11.60
CA ILE A 641 25.35 -13.92 -10.71
C ILE A 641 24.59 -12.78 -10.01
N GLN A 642 23.68 -12.10 -10.73
CA GLN A 642 22.83 -11.07 -10.14
C GLN A 642 21.84 -11.63 -9.08
N LEU A 643 21.52 -12.92 -9.16
CA LEU A 643 20.74 -13.65 -8.15
C LEU A 643 21.60 -14.18 -6.99
N GLY A 644 22.93 -14.05 -7.05
CA GLY A 644 23.86 -14.48 -6.01
C GLY A 644 24.48 -15.86 -6.20
N PHE A 645 24.22 -16.52 -7.34
CA PHE A 645 24.83 -17.82 -7.67
C PHE A 645 26.23 -17.64 -8.27
N GLN A 646 27.13 -18.56 -7.96
CA GLN A 646 28.52 -18.53 -8.44
C GLN A 646 28.73 -19.48 -9.63
N PRO A 647 29.48 -19.09 -10.66
CA PRO A 647 29.85 -19.97 -11.76
C PRO A 647 30.67 -21.19 -11.37
#